data_AF-A0A8T1S8Y7-F1
#
_entry.id   AF-A0A8T1S8Y7-F1
#
_cell.length_a   1.000
_cell.length_b   1.000
_cell.length_c   1.000
_cell.angle_alpha   90.00
_cell.angle_beta   90.00
_cell.angle_gamma   90.00
#
_symmetry.space_group_name_H-M   'P 1'
#
loop_
_entity.id
_entity.type
_entity.pdbx_description
1 polymer ?
#
loop_
_entity_poly.entity_id
_entity_poly.type
_entity_poly.pdbx_seq_one_letter_code
_entity_poly.pdbx_strand_id
1 'polypeptide(L)'
;MLHVTALVAEERISFGINAMCSSTTTIQDIKSCYNEVDGRLIAKEMGIISRDSSTPVFLARNIAGHLAGPLRTIGSVAVGQFGVRVFQSCPAANSLNFIGGPAILLGLIAMAWDDHAMYATVKVLNSVLNRSPMSEKLMSHIGGYQLLAYLLKRKTKLLNNRILQLMLSIAGTAELGLESSTIKNYGAFQYVLSNFELWSNAPENLDLALFSHLVEILRPSRDGCRNAKVAYQMQMVPKLVFLLNDVEISRSRVTTICTIFSHLLQGYFNTKDILRIGLFLVYTLKPSSVDESQICLDRISDPPGEALSQTSGKTIWLRNQLLKMLLDVMCSDKLHLSSEAQEEMFLALGPDWFLLFTQSHLHPSTVVMGVKLLLHFLHNPRLLSKFKEGVVAGRWVENSSTGLDILMDNLKSEPPMPDYGPYLVFGLTVLQVCLINHIHLPEIYLLVSGLFLGTPKCDLPEASKADLDSMLQWLLQNHHTENVLKAGLRTEAVALLLEMVKATVNKPFAGTEGSWEVAYPGNVMQFLCLIYHSYPQDPVWCCSDFLQTLATVVFHAAAPQGDCEGLLPLNGPAATEANSGPDPPAAPMPQHPAKKQVWDFLRILLMESLSSIPAHKQGHPFELLLEASAENSTSEQKRSFQTEVLLSTMDIFHIISQGGGKTGSSRPRGSSDPHGGAEVAVPMSVVNISYFTQKLVEKLYSGMFAADPKQILLFVAEQIMVVMENTFSQKETVISTLYSSLNRAILYCLSRPKQSLPEQLSLLNTLHTLQEQWDIIFATYNSNISFTICLMHCLCQLSSGSYPEGFGVDAKPQLASYRQIFLAPSEEEKGRGDSHPA
;
A
#
# COMPACT_ATOMS: atom_id res chain seq x y z
N MET A 1 36.34 -6.52 54.22
CA MET A 1 36.72 -7.87 54.68
C MET A 1 36.76 -7.85 56.19
N LEU A 2 35.75 -8.44 56.86
CA LEU A 2 35.79 -8.68 58.31
C LEU A 2 36.64 -9.94 58.51
N HIS A 3 37.80 -9.81 59.15
CA HIS A 3 38.58 -10.95 59.59
C HIS A 3 37.80 -11.66 60.70
N VAL A 4 37.10 -12.73 60.34
CA VAL A 4 36.54 -13.66 61.31
C VAL A 4 37.71 -14.44 61.89
N THR A 5 38.12 -14.10 63.11
CA THR A 5 39.00 -14.95 63.91
C THR A 5 38.25 -16.24 64.22
N ALA A 6 38.76 -17.36 63.73
CA ALA A 6 38.16 -18.67 64.01
C ALA A 6 38.16 -18.91 65.53
N LEU A 7 36.97 -19.19 66.10
CA LEU A 7 36.77 -19.46 67.53
C LEU A 7 37.59 -20.65 68.04
N VAL A 8 37.91 -21.58 67.14
CA VAL A 8 38.72 -22.77 67.39
C VAL A 8 39.64 -22.96 66.19
N ALA A 9 40.94 -23.16 66.45
CA ALA A 9 41.90 -23.45 65.39
C ALA A 9 41.57 -24.79 64.71
N GLU A 10 41.74 -24.88 63.39
CA GLU A 10 41.37 -26.07 62.60
C GLU A 10 42.03 -27.35 63.13
N GLU A 11 43.27 -27.27 63.64
CA GLU A 11 43.95 -28.43 64.21
C GLU A 11 43.22 -29.02 65.43
N ARG A 12 42.43 -28.22 66.16
CA ARG A 12 41.68 -28.63 67.36
C ARG A 12 40.31 -29.25 67.05
N ILE A 13 39.85 -29.22 65.80
CA ILE A 13 38.57 -29.84 65.39
C ILE A 13 38.86 -31.26 64.90
N SER A 14 38.63 -32.26 65.75
CA SER A 14 38.93 -33.67 65.44
C SER A 14 37.77 -34.41 64.75
N PHE A 15 36.52 -33.99 65.01
CA PHE A 15 35.33 -34.73 64.61
C PHE A 15 34.11 -33.84 64.42
N GLY A 16 33.37 -34.08 63.35
CA GLY A 16 32.04 -33.53 63.13
C GLY A 16 31.19 -34.48 62.29
N ILE A 17 29.91 -34.56 62.59
CA ILE A 17 28.95 -35.37 61.82
C ILE A 17 27.84 -34.46 61.32
N ASN A 18 27.50 -34.60 60.04
CA ASN A 18 26.28 -34.07 59.46
C ASN A 18 25.53 -35.21 58.78
N ALA A 19 24.26 -35.41 59.17
CA ALA A 19 23.41 -36.46 58.60
C ALA A 19 23.24 -36.33 57.07
N MET A 20 23.33 -35.11 56.52
CA MET A 20 23.25 -34.83 55.08
C MET A 20 24.52 -35.27 54.31
N CYS A 21 25.63 -35.50 55.01
CA CYS A 21 26.91 -35.93 54.43
C CYS A 21 27.18 -37.43 54.72
N SER A 22 26.13 -38.25 54.56
CA SER A 22 26.19 -39.69 54.76
C SER A 22 26.07 -40.44 53.42
N SER A 23 26.64 -41.64 53.35
CA SER A 23 26.58 -42.50 52.17
C SER A 23 26.41 -43.96 52.59
N THR A 24 25.67 -44.73 51.80
CA THR A 24 25.67 -46.19 51.93
C THR A 24 26.85 -46.75 51.13
N THR A 25 27.67 -47.57 51.77
CA THR A 25 28.92 -48.14 51.23
C THR A 25 29.05 -49.60 51.66
N THR A 26 30.16 -50.27 51.39
CA THR A 26 30.46 -51.63 51.91
C THR A 26 31.78 -51.63 52.68
N ILE A 27 32.08 -52.69 53.43
CA ILE A 27 33.39 -52.84 54.11
C ILE A 27 34.52 -52.84 53.09
N GLN A 28 34.34 -53.52 51.94
CA GLN A 28 35.31 -53.53 50.86
C GLN A 28 35.55 -52.14 50.28
N ASP A 29 34.50 -51.34 50.07
CA ASP A 29 34.62 -49.97 49.57
C ASP A 29 35.31 -49.04 50.58
N ILE A 30 35.04 -49.22 51.88
CA ILE A 30 35.74 -48.47 52.94
C ILE A 30 37.24 -48.78 52.92
N LYS A 31 37.63 -50.05 52.70
CA LYS A 31 39.04 -50.44 52.58
C LYS A 31 39.73 -49.79 51.39
N SER A 32 39.05 -49.71 50.25
CA SER A 32 39.62 -49.09 49.05
C SER A 32 39.68 -47.58 49.13
N CYS A 33 38.67 -46.93 49.73
CA CYS A 33 38.57 -45.47 49.74
C CYS A 33 39.30 -44.80 50.89
N TYR A 34 39.54 -45.50 52.00
CA TYR A 34 40.21 -44.96 53.18
C TYR A 34 41.50 -45.71 53.46
N ASN A 35 41.45 -46.82 54.19
CA ASN A 35 42.58 -47.71 54.37
C ASN A 35 42.11 -49.10 54.84
N GLU A 36 43.02 -50.08 54.73
CA GLU A 36 42.69 -51.46 55.07
C GLU A 36 42.49 -51.70 56.58
N VAL A 37 43.17 -50.92 57.43
CA VAL A 37 43.14 -51.07 58.89
C VAL A 37 41.77 -50.68 59.44
N ASP A 38 41.26 -49.51 59.05
CA ASP A 38 39.96 -48.99 59.44
C ASP A 38 38.84 -49.92 58.96
N GLY A 39 38.89 -50.37 57.71
CA GLY A 39 37.91 -51.32 57.19
C GLY A 39 37.90 -52.66 57.96
N ARG A 40 39.06 -53.19 58.37
CA ARG A 40 39.14 -54.40 59.21
C ARG A 40 38.59 -54.16 60.63
N LEU A 41 38.91 -53.02 61.25
CA LEU A 41 38.43 -52.68 62.59
C LEU A 41 36.91 -52.48 62.61
N ILE A 42 36.36 -51.76 61.63
CA ILE A 42 34.92 -51.57 61.47
C ILE A 42 34.22 -52.91 61.25
N ALA A 43 34.75 -53.76 60.38
CA ALA A 43 34.19 -55.09 60.14
C ALA A 43 34.16 -55.94 61.41
N LYS A 44 35.24 -55.92 62.19
CA LYS A 44 35.33 -56.62 63.48
C LYS A 44 34.29 -56.10 64.46
N GLU A 45 34.17 -54.79 64.62
CA GLU A 45 33.22 -54.17 65.57
C GLU A 45 31.77 -54.42 65.18
N MET A 46 31.48 -54.48 63.88
CA MET A 46 30.14 -54.73 63.34
C MET A 46 29.78 -56.21 63.19
N GLY A 47 30.70 -57.14 63.51
CA GLY A 47 30.48 -58.58 63.33
C GLY A 47 30.36 -59.02 61.87
N ILE A 48 30.94 -58.26 60.93
CA ILE A 48 30.93 -58.54 59.49
C ILE A 48 32.28 -59.12 59.06
N ILE A 49 32.27 -60.00 58.07
CA ILE A 49 33.51 -60.55 57.50
C ILE A 49 34.29 -59.41 56.83
N SER A 50 35.58 -59.27 57.14
CA SER A 50 36.37 -58.14 56.62
C SER A 50 36.49 -58.07 55.09
N ARG A 51 36.23 -59.16 54.37
CA ARG A 51 36.20 -59.22 52.89
C ARG A 51 34.81 -59.01 52.30
N ASP A 52 33.83 -58.70 53.13
CA ASP A 52 32.45 -58.55 52.67
C ASP A 52 32.28 -57.28 51.82
N SER A 53 31.73 -57.49 50.64
CA SER A 53 31.40 -56.44 49.67
C SER A 53 29.89 -56.37 49.41
N SER A 54 29.08 -57.02 50.25
CA SER A 54 27.64 -57.15 50.04
C SER A 54 26.80 -56.49 51.13
N THR A 55 27.25 -56.48 52.38
CA THR A 55 26.49 -55.84 53.47
C THR A 55 26.55 -54.32 53.33
N PRO A 56 25.40 -53.63 53.20
CA PRO A 56 25.37 -52.17 53.16
C PRO A 56 25.74 -51.61 54.54
N VAL A 57 26.79 -50.80 54.53
CA VAL A 57 27.33 -50.08 55.67
C VAL A 57 26.93 -48.62 55.53
N PHE A 58 26.21 -48.07 56.50
CA PHE A 58 25.90 -46.65 56.51
C PHE A 58 27.08 -45.88 57.11
N LEU A 59 27.72 -45.03 56.31
CA LEU A 59 28.86 -44.22 56.70
C LEU A 59 28.45 -42.74 56.75
N ALA A 60 28.38 -42.18 57.96
CA ALA A 60 28.33 -40.74 58.18
C ALA A 60 29.76 -40.20 58.24
N ARG A 61 30.21 -39.56 57.16
CA ARG A 61 31.60 -39.13 57.01
C ARG A 61 31.93 -38.02 58.01
N ASN A 62 33.15 -38.04 58.55
CA ASN A 62 33.64 -36.95 59.38
C ASN A 62 33.76 -35.67 58.52
N ILE A 63 32.91 -34.68 58.76
CA ILE A 63 32.93 -33.42 57.98
C ILE A 63 34.19 -32.62 58.25
N ALA A 64 34.89 -32.86 59.37
CA ALA A 64 36.17 -32.22 59.69
C ALA A 64 37.37 -32.87 58.97
N GLY A 65 37.15 -33.90 58.13
CA GLY A 65 38.23 -34.62 57.44
C GLY A 65 39.05 -33.80 56.44
N HIS A 66 38.54 -32.65 55.99
CA HIS A 66 39.24 -31.73 55.08
C HIS A 66 40.09 -30.68 55.80
N LEU A 67 39.98 -30.57 57.13
CA LEU A 67 40.71 -29.58 57.93
C LEU A 67 42.13 -30.06 58.26
N ALA A 68 43.07 -29.13 58.43
CA ALA A 68 44.46 -29.46 58.77
C ALA A 68 44.59 -30.06 60.20
N GLY A 69 45.40 -31.11 60.38
CA GLY A 69 45.76 -31.66 61.69
C GLY A 69 45.95 -33.19 61.73
N PRO A 70 46.74 -33.75 62.67
CA PRO A 70 46.95 -35.19 62.79
C PRO A 70 45.75 -35.90 63.46
N LEU A 71 45.53 -37.19 63.10
CA LEU A 71 44.52 -38.10 63.66
C LEU A 71 43.05 -37.69 63.42
N ARG A 72 42.54 -37.91 62.20
CA ARG A 72 41.11 -37.74 61.86
C ARG A 72 40.44 -39.10 61.70
N THR A 73 39.31 -39.31 62.37
CA THR A 73 38.51 -40.52 62.19
C THR A 73 37.75 -40.47 60.88
N ILE A 74 37.46 -41.64 60.31
CA ILE A 74 36.65 -41.80 59.09
C ILE A 74 35.23 -41.22 59.23
N GLY A 75 34.70 -41.19 60.46
CA GLY A 75 33.34 -40.76 60.76
C GLY A 75 32.64 -41.74 61.71
N SER A 76 31.33 -41.81 61.62
CA SER A 76 30.52 -42.82 62.31
C SER A 76 29.98 -43.82 61.31
N VAL A 77 30.02 -45.09 61.70
CA VAL A 77 29.54 -46.20 60.89
C VAL A 77 28.40 -46.88 61.63
N ALA A 78 27.32 -47.21 60.92
CA ALA A 78 26.21 -47.99 61.44
C ALA A 78 25.93 -49.16 60.50
N VAL A 79 25.81 -50.36 61.08
CA VAL A 79 25.35 -51.56 60.37
C VAL A 79 24.23 -52.19 61.18
N GLY A 80 23.07 -52.35 60.55
CA GLY A 80 21.94 -53.03 61.16
C GLY A 80 22.03 -54.53 60.88
N GLN A 81 22.00 -55.37 61.91
CA GLN A 81 21.95 -56.83 61.78
C GLN A 81 20.73 -57.35 60.96
N PHE A 82 19.75 -56.50 60.64
CA PHE A 82 18.56 -56.82 59.84
C PHE A 82 18.24 -55.78 58.75
N GLY A 83 19.27 -55.09 58.24
CA GLY A 83 19.13 -54.03 57.23
C GLY A 83 18.85 -52.68 57.87
N VAL A 84 19.68 -51.68 57.55
CA VAL A 84 19.46 -50.29 57.98
C VAL A 84 18.37 -49.70 57.10
N ARG A 85 17.16 -49.51 57.63
CA ARG A 85 16.16 -48.66 56.98
C ARG A 85 16.50 -47.20 57.26
N VAL A 86 17.05 -46.52 56.27
CA VAL A 86 17.24 -45.07 56.33
C VAL A 86 15.90 -44.42 56.04
N PHE A 87 15.29 -43.82 57.07
CA PHE A 87 14.11 -42.99 56.90
C PHE A 87 14.55 -41.62 56.41
N GLN A 88 14.49 -41.41 55.09
CA GLN A 88 14.71 -40.09 54.50
C GLN A 88 13.37 -39.35 54.44
N SER A 89 13.36 -38.10 54.90
CA SER A 89 12.19 -37.24 54.72
C SER A 89 11.96 -36.98 53.22
N CYS A 90 10.87 -37.52 52.69
CA CYS A 90 10.45 -37.28 51.31
C CYS A 90 9.29 -36.27 51.32
N PRO A 91 9.36 -35.17 50.55
CA PRO A 91 8.22 -34.27 50.40
C PRO A 91 6.97 -35.04 49.96
N ALA A 92 5.80 -34.68 50.49
CA ALA A 92 4.53 -35.32 50.13
C ALA A 92 4.29 -35.33 48.61
N ALA A 93 4.67 -34.24 47.92
CA ALA A 93 4.58 -34.13 46.46
C ALA A 93 5.41 -35.19 45.71
N ASN A 94 6.59 -35.56 46.23
CA ASN A 94 7.42 -36.60 45.64
C ASN A 94 6.92 -38.00 46.02
N SER A 95 6.39 -38.15 47.24
CA SER A 95 5.83 -39.43 47.70
C SER A 95 4.62 -39.87 46.89
N LEU A 96 3.84 -38.91 46.38
CA LEU A 96 2.70 -39.17 45.49
C LEU A 96 3.09 -39.99 44.25
N ASN A 97 4.32 -39.80 43.73
CA ASN A 97 4.79 -40.51 42.54
C ASN A 97 4.90 -42.02 42.73
N PHE A 98 5.00 -42.52 43.98
CA PHE A 98 5.03 -43.96 44.25
C PHE A 98 3.66 -44.65 44.18
N ILE A 99 2.57 -43.88 44.25
CA ILE A 99 1.20 -44.41 44.27
C ILE A 99 0.53 -44.26 42.89
N GLY A 100 0.94 -43.26 42.11
CA GLY A 100 0.34 -42.95 40.80
C GLY A 100 0.56 -41.50 40.35
N GLY A 101 1.23 -40.69 41.16
CA GLY A 101 1.66 -39.34 40.80
C GLY A 101 0.48 -38.42 40.44
N PRO A 102 0.65 -37.53 39.45
CA PRO A 102 -0.38 -36.55 39.10
C PRO A 102 -1.67 -37.16 38.52
N ALA A 103 -1.64 -38.41 38.05
CA ALA A 103 -2.84 -39.09 37.53
C ALA A 103 -3.93 -39.24 38.60
N ILE A 104 -3.53 -39.45 39.86
CA ILE A 104 -4.46 -39.51 41.00
C ILE A 104 -5.19 -38.17 41.16
N LEU A 105 -4.47 -37.06 41.01
CA LEU A 105 -5.04 -35.71 41.13
C LEU A 105 -5.99 -35.40 39.96
N LEU A 106 -5.67 -35.85 38.74
CA LEU A 106 -6.61 -35.78 37.61
C LEU A 106 -7.87 -36.61 37.87
N GLY A 107 -7.72 -37.78 38.49
CA GLY A 107 -8.85 -38.59 38.96
C GLY A 107 -9.71 -37.86 40.00
N LEU A 108 -9.10 -37.19 40.98
CA LEU A 108 -9.83 -36.38 41.94
C LEU A 108 -10.55 -35.20 41.28
N ILE A 109 -9.95 -34.56 40.27
CA ILE A 109 -10.61 -33.50 39.48
C ILE A 109 -11.83 -34.08 38.75
N ALA A 110 -11.72 -35.29 38.19
CA ALA A 110 -12.83 -35.98 37.56
C ALA A 110 -13.97 -36.31 38.56
N MET A 111 -13.62 -36.55 39.83
CA MET A 111 -14.57 -36.86 40.90
C MET A 111 -15.09 -35.64 41.67
N ALA A 112 -14.65 -34.41 41.38
CA ALA A 112 -15.14 -33.20 42.04
C ALA A 112 -16.61 -32.91 41.68
N TRP A 113 -17.47 -32.67 42.68
CA TRP A 113 -18.92 -32.45 42.48
C TRP A 113 -19.35 -31.00 42.70
N ASP A 114 -18.53 -30.21 43.39
CA ASP A 114 -18.73 -28.78 43.63
C ASP A 114 -17.46 -27.98 43.30
N ASP A 115 -17.58 -26.65 43.33
CA ASP A 115 -16.49 -25.71 43.06
C ASP A 115 -15.40 -25.74 44.14
N HIS A 116 -15.75 -26.09 45.39
CA HIS A 116 -14.82 -26.19 46.52
C HIS A 116 -13.87 -27.39 46.39
N ALA A 117 -14.40 -28.58 46.09
CA ALA A 117 -13.62 -29.79 45.84
C ALA A 117 -12.77 -29.65 44.57
N MET A 118 -13.33 -28.99 43.54
CA MET A 118 -12.58 -28.66 42.32
C MET A 118 -11.39 -27.74 42.66
N TYR A 119 -11.63 -26.63 43.36
CA TYR A 119 -10.59 -25.71 43.80
C TYR A 119 -9.52 -26.39 44.66
N ALA A 120 -9.92 -27.18 45.67
CA ALA A 120 -8.99 -27.89 46.55
C ALA A 120 -8.09 -28.85 45.76
N THR A 121 -8.66 -29.61 44.83
CA THR A 121 -7.91 -30.57 44.04
C THR A 121 -6.95 -29.88 43.06
N VAL A 122 -7.40 -28.83 42.37
CA VAL A 122 -6.53 -28.03 41.48
C VAL A 122 -5.42 -27.34 42.27
N LYS A 123 -5.68 -26.91 43.51
CA LYS A 123 -4.66 -26.33 44.40
C LYS A 123 -3.60 -27.34 44.82
N VAL A 124 -4.01 -28.58 45.12
CA VAL A 124 -3.07 -29.68 45.40
C VAL A 124 -2.27 -30.01 44.14
N LEU A 125 -2.91 -30.06 42.97
CA LEU A 125 -2.21 -30.25 41.69
C LEU A 125 -1.15 -29.17 41.46
N ASN A 126 -1.51 -27.89 41.58
CA ASN A 126 -0.55 -26.78 41.47
C ASN A 126 0.63 -26.93 42.45
N SER A 127 0.34 -27.28 43.71
CA SER A 127 1.37 -27.46 44.74
C SER A 127 2.30 -28.63 44.42
N VAL A 128 1.77 -29.74 43.90
CA VAL A 128 2.56 -30.93 43.53
C VAL A 128 3.43 -30.64 42.30
N LEU A 129 2.90 -29.96 41.29
CA LEU A 129 3.66 -29.59 40.09
C LEU A 129 4.79 -28.61 40.43
N ASN A 130 4.54 -27.61 41.27
CA ASN A 130 5.57 -26.64 41.67
C ASN A 130 6.66 -27.23 42.58
N ARG A 131 6.38 -28.35 43.28
CA ARG A 131 7.31 -28.96 44.25
C ARG A 131 7.96 -30.25 43.75
N SER A 132 7.52 -30.80 42.60
CA SER A 132 8.03 -32.07 42.06
C SER A 132 8.24 -32.00 40.54
N PRO A 133 9.49 -31.86 40.05
CA PRO A 133 9.77 -31.85 38.62
C PRO A 133 9.46 -33.19 37.95
N MET A 134 9.47 -34.30 38.71
CA MET A 134 9.05 -35.60 38.21
C MET A 134 7.55 -35.62 37.88
N SER A 135 6.72 -35.00 38.72
CA SER A 135 5.27 -34.91 38.47
C SER A 135 4.96 -34.07 37.23
N GLU A 136 5.71 -33.01 36.98
CA GLU A 136 5.57 -32.21 35.74
C GLU A 136 5.94 -33.01 34.48
N LYS A 137 7.03 -33.80 34.54
CA LYS A 137 7.41 -34.72 33.46
C LYS A 137 6.34 -35.79 33.24
N LEU A 138 5.79 -36.35 34.32
CA LEU A 138 4.71 -37.34 34.24
C LEU A 138 3.44 -36.75 33.63
N MET A 139 3.05 -35.52 34.00
CA MET A 139 1.92 -34.81 33.36
C MET A 139 2.13 -34.68 31.85
N SER A 140 3.34 -34.38 31.39
CA SER A 140 3.64 -34.29 29.96
C SER A 140 3.59 -35.67 29.29
N HIS A 141 4.18 -36.69 29.92
CA HIS A 141 4.25 -38.06 29.39
C HIS A 141 2.87 -38.71 29.21
N ILE A 142 1.95 -38.49 30.14
CA ILE A 142 0.60 -39.09 30.09
C ILE A 142 -0.42 -38.25 29.29
N GLY A 143 0.01 -37.15 28.64
CA GLY A 143 -0.93 -36.19 28.05
C GLY A 143 -1.83 -35.50 29.09
N GLY A 144 -1.37 -35.41 30.34
CA GLY A 144 -2.15 -34.98 31.49
C GLY A 144 -2.72 -33.57 31.37
N TYR A 145 -2.07 -32.64 30.66
CA TYR A 145 -2.62 -31.30 30.42
C TYR A 145 -3.80 -31.30 29.44
N GLN A 146 -3.79 -32.18 28.42
CA GLN A 146 -4.93 -32.38 27.52
C GLN A 146 -6.09 -33.01 28.28
N LEU A 147 -5.80 -34.03 29.11
CA LEU A 147 -6.82 -34.65 29.95
C LEU A 147 -7.40 -33.66 30.96
N LEU A 148 -6.56 -32.82 31.58
CA LEU A 148 -6.99 -31.75 32.46
C LEU A 148 -7.93 -30.78 31.75
N ALA A 149 -7.56 -30.32 30.55
CA ALA A 149 -8.43 -29.45 29.75
C ALA A 149 -9.78 -30.11 29.42
N TYR A 150 -9.78 -31.40 29.06
CA TYR A 150 -11.01 -32.17 28.83
C TYR A 150 -11.88 -32.27 30.08
N LEU A 151 -11.27 -32.57 31.24
CA LEU A 151 -11.99 -32.66 32.52
C LEU A 151 -12.60 -31.31 32.93
N LEU A 152 -11.85 -30.21 32.76
CA LEU A 152 -12.34 -28.85 32.98
C LEU A 152 -13.51 -28.54 32.05
N LYS A 153 -13.42 -28.93 30.77
CA LYS A 153 -14.49 -28.72 29.76
C LYS A 153 -15.78 -29.48 30.10
N ARG A 154 -15.67 -30.66 30.72
CA ARG A 154 -16.84 -31.41 31.19
C ARG A 154 -17.44 -30.85 32.47
N LYS A 155 -16.65 -30.11 33.24
CA LYS A 155 -17.03 -29.55 34.55
C LYS A 155 -17.03 -28.03 34.54
N THR A 156 -17.28 -27.41 33.39
CA THR A 156 -17.20 -25.96 33.18
C THR A 156 -18.03 -25.16 34.18
N LYS A 157 -19.19 -25.70 34.61
CA LYS A 157 -20.08 -25.08 35.63
C LYS A 157 -19.45 -24.96 37.03
N LEU A 158 -18.40 -25.74 37.32
CA LEU A 158 -17.69 -25.70 38.61
C LEU A 158 -16.52 -24.71 38.60
N LEU A 159 -16.22 -24.07 37.47
CA LEU A 159 -15.11 -23.13 37.34
C LEU A 159 -15.50 -21.75 37.89
N ASN A 160 -14.57 -21.11 38.58
CA ASN A 160 -14.70 -19.76 39.11
C ASN A 160 -13.33 -19.05 39.03
N ASN A 161 -13.29 -17.76 39.39
CA ASN A 161 -12.06 -16.98 39.29
C ASN A 161 -10.89 -17.58 40.11
N ARG A 162 -11.17 -18.22 41.25
CA ARG A 162 -10.13 -18.85 42.08
C ARG A 162 -9.46 -20.03 41.38
N ILE A 163 -10.25 -20.83 40.65
CA ILE A 163 -9.74 -21.95 39.85
C ILE A 163 -8.94 -21.41 38.66
N LEU A 164 -9.43 -20.38 37.97
CA LEU A 164 -8.67 -19.73 36.88
C LEU A 164 -7.29 -19.26 37.37
N GLN A 165 -7.20 -18.57 38.51
CA GLN A 165 -5.92 -18.14 39.08
C GLN A 165 -4.95 -19.30 39.37
N LEU A 166 -5.46 -20.45 39.82
CA LEU A 166 -4.63 -21.65 39.96
C LEU A 166 -4.18 -22.20 38.61
N MET A 167 -5.02 -22.16 37.58
CA MET A 167 -4.62 -22.56 36.22
C MET A 167 -3.56 -21.63 35.63
N LEU A 168 -3.66 -20.32 35.86
CA LEU A 168 -2.64 -19.34 35.49
C LEU A 168 -1.30 -19.62 36.21
N SER A 169 -1.38 -20.01 37.48
CA SER A 169 -0.22 -20.43 38.28
C SER A 169 0.39 -21.74 37.80
N ILE A 170 -0.41 -22.75 37.43
CA ILE A 170 0.07 -24.01 36.84
C ILE A 170 0.80 -23.76 35.51
N ALA A 171 0.30 -22.81 34.70
CA ALA A 171 0.98 -22.39 33.47
C ALA A 171 2.29 -21.61 33.73
N GLY A 172 2.51 -21.19 34.98
CA GLY A 172 3.63 -20.33 35.39
C GLY A 172 3.46 -18.86 35.00
N THR A 173 2.26 -18.45 34.56
CA THR A 173 1.99 -17.09 34.07
C THR A 173 1.56 -16.11 35.18
N ALA A 174 1.19 -16.63 36.35
CA ALA A 174 0.87 -15.85 37.54
C ALA A 174 1.46 -16.55 38.78
N GLU A 175 2.56 -16.04 39.33
CA GLU A 175 3.07 -16.48 40.64
C GLU A 175 2.58 -15.52 41.72
N LEU A 176 1.98 -16.06 42.78
CA LEU A 176 1.58 -15.30 43.97
C LEU A 176 2.84 -14.72 44.65
N GLY A 177 3.21 -13.48 44.29
CA GLY A 177 4.28 -12.72 44.94
C GLY A 177 5.59 -12.52 44.17
N LEU A 178 5.70 -12.91 42.89
CA LEU A 178 6.85 -12.62 42.03
C LEU A 178 6.42 -12.04 40.68
N GLU A 179 7.08 -10.96 40.26
CA GLU A 179 6.78 -10.17 39.03
C GLU A 179 7.11 -10.90 37.71
N SER A 180 7.50 -12.18 37.75
CA SER A 180 7.86 -12.95 36.54
C SER A 180 6.61 -13.42 35.79
N SER A 181 6.22 -12.70 34.75
CA SER A 181 5.09 -13.02 33.85
C SER A 181 5.48 -13.96 32.68
N THR A 182 6.56 -14.74 32.81
CA THR A 182 7.03 -15.64 31.74
C THR A 182 6.29 -16.97 31.73
N ILE A 183 5.90 -17.46 30.55
CA ILE A 183 5.26 -18.78 30.41
C ILE A 183 6.30 -19.87 30.73
N LYS A 184 6.09 -20.62 31.83
CA LYS A 184 6.99 -21.70 32.27
C LYS A 184 6.51 -23.06 31.79
N ASN A 185 5.20 -23.32 31.87
CA ASN A 185 4.63 -24.62 31.52
C ASN A 185 3.87 -24.56 30.18
N TYR A 186 4.55 -25.03 29.14
CA TYR A 186 4.05 -25.01 27.76
C TYR A 186 2.83 -25.89 27.52
N GLY A 187 2.76 -27.06 28.16
CA GLY A 187 1.62 -27.97 28.03
C GLY A 187 0.34 -27.38 28.62
N ALA A 188 0.42 -26.82 29.83
CA ALA A 188 -0.70 -26.13 30.46
C ALA A 188 -1.13 -24.89 29.64
N PHE A 189 -0.17 -24.11 29.15
CA PHE A 189 -0.47 -22.94 28.32
C PHE A 189 -1.17 -23.32 27.00
N GLN A 190 -0.69 -24.36 26.31
CA GLN A 190 -1.21 -24.80 25.02
C GLN A 190 -2.61 -25.42 25.12
N TYR A 191 -2.79 -26.35 26.06
CA TYR A 191 -3.97 -27.20 26.13
C TYR A 191 -5.05 -26.70 27.07
N VAL A 192 -4.67 -25.94 28.10
CA VAL A 192 -5.64 -25.38 29.06
C VAL A 192 -5.88 -23.91 28.79
N LEU A 193 -4.85 -23.05 28.90
CA LEU A 193 -5.08 -21.60 28.81
C LEU A 193 -5.47 -21.16 27.39
N SER A 194 -4.82 -21.70 26.36
CA SER A 194 -5.15 -21.38 24.97
C SER A 194 -6.37 -22.16 24.45
N ASN A 195 -7.07 -22.92 25.29
CA ASN A 195 -8.33 -23.56 24.92
C ASN A 195 -9.48 -22.59 25.16
N PHE A 196 -9.66 -21.64 24.26
CA PHE A 196 -10.61 -20.55 24.44
C PHE A 196 -12.07 -21.02 24.43
N GLU A 197 -12.38 -22.14 23.76
CA GLU A 197 -13.71 -22.74 23.77
C GLU A 197 -14.09 -23.22 25.18
N LEU A 198 -13.14 -23.78 25.95
CA LEU A 198 -13.34 -24.13 27.36
C LEU A 198 -13.79 -22.91 28.18
N TRP A 199 -13.06 -21.80 28.05
CA TRP A 199 -13.27 -20.62 28.89
C TRP A 199 -14.47 -19.78 28.46
N SER A 200 -14.77 -19.73 27.15
CA SER A 200 -15.94 -19.01 26.62
C SER A 200 -17.27 -19.60 27.14
N ASN A 201 -17.29 -20.89 27.46
CA ASN A 201 -18.44 -21.58 28.04
C ASN A 201 -18.50 -21.52 29.57
N ALA A 202 -17.50 -20.90 30.22
CA ALA A 202 -17.39 -20.82 31.67
C ALA A 202 -18.25 -19.70 32.27
N PRO A 203 -18.76 -19.86 33.50
CA PRO A 203 -19.57 -18.82 34.15
C PRO A 203 -18.71 -17.58 34.47
N GLU A 204 -19.34 -16.50 34.92
CA GLU A 204 -18.68 -15.28 35.43
C GLU A 204 -17.75 -14.55 34.43
N ASN A 205 -17.92 -14.76 33.12
CA ASN A 205 -17.06 -14.16 32.07
C ASN A 205 -15.56 -14.43 32.30
N LEU A 206 -15.21 -15.66 32.72
CA LEU A 206 -13.82 -16.05 32.97
C LEU A 206 -12.94 -15.97 31.71
N ASP A 207 -13.52 -16.06 30.52
CA ASP A 207 -12.84 -15.82 29.26
C ASP A 207 -12.30 -14.38 29.16
N LEU A 208 -13.06 -13.37 29.59
CA LEU A 208 -12.60 -11.97 29.63
C LEU A 208 -11.45 -11.79 30.61
N ALA A 209 -11.51 -12.42 31.79
CA ALA A 209 -10.43 -12.39 32.77
C ALA A 209 -9.15 -13.04 32.19
N LEU A 210 -9.29 -14.17 31.49
CA LEU A 210 -8.19 -14.82 30.79
C LEU A 210 -7.63 -13.94 29.67
N PHE A 211 -8.47 -13.33 28.82
CA PHE A 211 -8.00 -12.47 27.74
C PHE A 211 -7.29 -11.22 28.27
N SER A 212 -7.78 -10.62 29.36
CA SER A 212 -7.11 -9.51 30.03
C SER A 212 -5.71 -9.90 30.49
N HIS A 213 -5.58 -11.09 31.11
CA HIS A 213 -4.29 -11.64 31.51
C HIS A 213 -3.37 -11.90 30.30
N LEU A 214 -3.91 -12.43 29.20
CA LEU A 214 -3.14 -12.63 27.96
C LEU A 214 -2.63 -11.31 27.37
N VAL A 215 -3.45 -10.25 27.39
CA VAL A 215 -3.02 -8.91 26.98
C VAL A 215 -1.85 -8.42 27.83
N GLU A 216 -1.88 -8.68 29.14
CA GLU A 216 -0.82 -8.28 30.07
C GLU A 216 0.50 -9.03 29.81
N ILE A 217 0.47 -10.37 29.74
CA ILE A 217 1.69 -11.18 29.59
C ILE A 217 2.30 -11.10 28.19
N LEU A 218 1.50 -10.74 27.17
CA LEU A 218 1.97 -10.58 25.79
C LEU A 218 2.37 -9.14 25.45
N ARG A 219 2.16 -8.19 26.37
CA ARG A 219 2.50 -6.78 26.15
C ARG A 219 3.94 -6.63 25.66
N PRO A 220 4.21 -5.79 24.63
CA PRO A 220 5.54 -5.60 24.06
C PRO A 220 6.58 -5.26 25.14
N SER A 221 7.42 -6.25 25.46
CA SER A 221 8.43 -6.22 26.51
C SER A 221 9.38 -7.41 26.28
N ARG A 222 10.54 -7.45 26.95
CA ARG A 222 11.50 -8.57 26.78
C ARG A 222 10.85 -9.93 27.06
N ASP A 223 10.07 -10.03 28.14
CA ASP A 223 9.36 -11.26 28.50
C ASP A 223 8.11 -11.47 27.63
N GLY A 224 7.43 -10.39 27.23
CA GLY A 224 6.33 -10.44 26.25
C GLY A 224 6.75 -11.01 24.90
N CYS A 225 7.92 -10.65 24.36
CA CYS A 225 8.42 -11.21 23.10
C CYS A 225 8.73 -12.71 23.22
N ARG A 226 9.25 -13.15 24.38
CA ARG A 226 9.45 -14.59 24.66
C ARG A 226 8.11 -15.32 24.73
N ASN A 227 7.14 -14.73 25.40
CA ASN A 227 5.78 -15.28 25.52
C ASN A 227 5.08 -15.34 24.16
N ALA A 228 5.22 -14.31 23.31
CA ALA A 228 4.67 -14.28 21.95
C ALA A 228 5.24 -15.41 21.09
N LYS A 229 6.56 -15.65 21.18
CA LYS A 229 7.20 -16.79 20.50
C LYS A 229 6.64 -18.14 20.96
N VAL A 230 6.41 -18.31 22.26
CA VAL A 230 5.78 -19.53 22.80
C VAL A 230 4.33 -19.64 22.29
N ALA A 231 3.55 -18.56 22.35
CA ALA A 231 2.18 -18.54 21.86
C ALA A 231 2.05 -18.87 20.37
N TYR A 232 3.01 -18.41 19.55
CA TYR A 232 3.15 -18.81 18.16
C TYR A 232 3.37 -20.34 18.02
N GLN A 233 4.34 -20.90 18.75
CA GLN A 233 4.62 -22.35 18.74
C GLN A 233 3.39 -23.18 19.17
N MET A 234 2.56 -22.63 20.06
CA MET A 234 1.32 -23.25 20.55
C MET A 234 0.08 -22.98 19.69
N GLN A 235 0.27 -22.36 18.51
CA GLN A 235 -0.76 -22.06 17.52
C GLN A 235 -1.92 -21.23 18.08
N MET A 236 -1.61 -20.17 18.82
CA MET A 236 -2.64 -19.30 19.41
C MET A 236 -3.45 -18.54 18.35
N VAL A 237 -2.83 -18.07 17.27
CA VAL A 237 -3.50 -17.27 16.23
C VAL A 237 -4.66 -18.03 15.56
N PRO A 238 -4.49 -19.26 15.03
CA PRO A 238 -5.61 -20.05 14.52
C PRO A 238 -6.77 -20.21 15.50
N LYS A 239 -6.46 -20.43 16.78
CA LYS A 239 -7.47 -20.61 17.84
C LYS A 239 -8.26 -19.32 18.11
N LEU A 240 -7.62 -18.16 18.04
CA LEU A 240 -8.28 -16.86 18.16
C LEU A 240 -9.11 -16.53 16.92
N VAL A 241 -8.60 -16.83 15.72
CA VAL A 241 -9.35 -16.66 14.46
C VAL A 241 -10.63 -17.50 14.47
N PHE A 242 -10.56 -18.74 14.98
CA PHE A 242 -11.74 -19.59 15.15
C PHE A 242 -12.84 -18.93 15.99
N LEU A 243 -12.48 -18.25 17.09
CA LEU A 243 -13.44 -17.54 17.93
C LEU A 243 -14.11 -16.38 17.21
N LEU A 244 -13.42 -15.70 16.29
CA LEU A 244 -13.98 -14.58 15.54
C LEU A 244 -15.09 -15.02 14.58
N ASN A 245 -15.20 -16.32 14.29
CA ASN A 245 -16.29 -16.89 13.50
C ASN A 245 -17.54 -17.23 14.34
N ASP A 246 -17.48 -17.06 15.68
CA ASP A 246 -18.64 -17.23 16.54
C ASP A 246 -19.67 -16.13 16.24
N VAL A 247 -20.92 -16.54 16.03
CA VAL A 247 -22.02 -15.62 15.75
C VAL A 247 -22.21 -14.69 16.94
N GLU A 248 -22.11 -15.16 18.18
CA GLU A 248 -22.48 -14.35 19.34
C GLU A 248 -21.34 -13.50 19.93
N ILE A 249 -20.19 -13.38 19.23
CA ILE A 249 -19.00 -12.72 19.79
C ILE A 249 -19.24 -11.24 20.07
N SER A 250 -19.03 -10.76 21.30
CA SER A 250 -19.23 -9.33 21.60
C SER A 250 -18.13 -8.43 21.02
N ARG A 251 -18.44 -7.14 20.79
CA ARG A 251 -17.43 -6.16 20.34
C ARG A 251 -16.24 -6.01 21.28
N SER A 252 -16.48 -6.05 22.59
CA SER A 252 -15.40 -5.95 23.58
C SER A 252 -14.42 -7.12 23.42
N ARG A 253 -14.95 -8.34 23.22
CA ARG A 253 -14.14 -9.54 22.93
C ARG A 253 -13.32 -9.37 21.66
N VAL A 254 -13.93 -8.90 20.56
CA VAL A 254 -13.20 -8.63 19.31
C VAL A 254 -12.06 -7.63 19.52
N THR A 255 -12.31 -6.51 20.21
CA THR A 255 -11.27 -5.50 20.49
C THR A 255 -10.12 -6.10 21.31
N THR A 256 -10.42 -6.92 22.32
CA THR A 256 -9.40 -7.61 23.13
C THR A 256 -8.61 -8.61 22.28
N ILE A 257 -9.28 -9.39 21.42
CA ILE A 257 -8.60 -10.33 20.49
C ILE A 257 -7.70 -9.58 19.52
N CYS A 258 -8.15 -8.46 18.94
CA CYS A 258 -7.31 -7.60 18.11
C CYS A 258 -6.08 -7.09 18.86
N THR A 259 -6.24 -6.70 20.13
CA THR A 259 -5.11 -6.29 20.99
C THR A 259 -4.12 -7.44 21.21
N ILE A 260 -4.62 -8.66 21.42
CA ILE A 260 -3.78 -9.86 21.53
C ILE A 260 -3.04 -10.12 20.21
N PHE A 261 -3.71 -10.05 19.06
CA PHE A 261 -3.05 -10.16 17.77
C PHE A 261 -1.96 -9.11 17.57
N SER A 262 -2.22 -7.85 17.92
CA SER A 262 -1.19 -6.80 17.87
C SER A 262 0.03 -7.16 18.71
N HIS A 263 -0.18 -7.58 19.96
CA HIS A 263 0.90 -7.97 20.86
C HIS A 263 1.67 -9.19 20.36
N LEU A 264 0.99 -10.21 19.81
CA LEU A 264 1.62 -11.39 19.23
C LEU A 264 2.51 -11.02 18.03
N LEU A 265 1.98 -10.25 17.08
CA LEU A 265 2.70 -9.87 15.87
C LEU A 265 3.86 -8.90 16.18
N GLN A 266 3.70 -8.00 17.16
CA GLN A 266 4.76 -7.10 17.62
C GLN A 266 5.85 -7.83 18.41
N GLY A 267 5.48 -8.80 19.24
CA GLY A 267 6.43 -9.56 20.07
C GLY A 267 7.17 -10.65 19.29
N TYR A 268 6.51 -11.28 18.31
CA TYR A 268 7.09 -12.29 17.42
C TYR A 268 6.44 -12.22 16.04
N PHE A 269 7.04 -11.43 15.14
CA PHE A 269 6.55 -11.29 13.78
C PHE A 269 6.77 -12.56 12.95
N ASN A 270 5.72 -13.01 12.26
CA ASN A 270 5.79 -14.17 11.38
C ASN A 270 4.71 -14.10 10.29
N THR A 271 5.14 -14.27 9.03
CA THR A 271 4.29 -14.17 7.84
C THR A 271 3.15 -15.19 7.84
N LYS A 272 3.30 -16.38 8.43
CA LYS A 272 2.23 -17.39 8.45
C LYS A 272 1.00 -16.95 9.24
N ASP A 273 1.21 -16.24 10.36
CA ASP A 273 0.08 -15.75 11.15
C ASP A 273 -0.63 -14.57 10.46
N ILE A 274 0.12 -13.76 9.72
CA ILE A 274 -0.45 -12.71 8.88
C ILE A 274 -1.26 -13.32 7.73
N LEU A 275 -0.77 -14.37 7.07
CA LEU A 275 -1.53 -15.10 6.04
C LEU A 275 -2.81 -15.70 6.60
N ARG A 276 -2.79 -16.26 7.82
CA ARG A 276 -4.00 -16.80 8.49
C ARG A 276 -5.03 -15.71 8.77
N ILE A 277 -4.60 -14.56 9.27
CA ILE A 277 -5.48 -13.40 9.50
C ILE A 277 -5.98 -12.86 8.14
N GLY A 278 -5.11 -12.82 7.14
CA GLY A 278 -5.42 -12.38 5.78
C GLY A 278 -6.45 -13.26 5.08
N LEU A 279 -6.37 -14.58 5.26
CA LEU A 279 -7.36 -15.53 4.76
C LEU A 279 -8.72 -15.32 5.44
N PHE A 280 -8.74 -15.13 6.76
CA PHE A 280 -9.98 -14.83 7.48
C PHE A 280 -10.59 -13.49 7.03
N LEU A 281 -9.77 -12.47 6.78
CA LEU A 281 -10.24 -11.20 6.22
C LEU A 281 -10.92 -11.39 4.85
N VAL A 282 -10.36 -12.22 3.97
CA VAL A 282 -11.01 -12.53 2.68
C VAL A 282 -12.32 -13.28 2.88
N TYR A 283 -12.38 -14.22 3.83
CA TYR A 283 -13.62 -14.92 4.20
C TYR A 283 -14.74 -13.98 4.68
N THR A 284 -14.40 -12.80 5.21
CA THR A 284 -15.39 -11.78 5.60
C THR A 284 -15.92 -10.93 4.42
N LEU A 285 -15.42 -11.11 3.19
CA LEU A 285 -15.91 -10.42 2.01
C LEU A 285 -17.15 -11.11 1.43
N LYS A 286 -18.10 -10.31 0.93
CA LYS A 286 -19.27 -10.80 0.18
C LYS A 286 -19.01 -10.73 -1.33
N PRO A 287 -19.66 -11.61 -2.12
CA PRO A 287 -19.57 -11.55 -3.58
C PRO A 287 -20.12 -10.21 -4.11
N SER A 288 -19.70 -9.82 -5.31
CA SER A 288 -20.09 -8.55 -5.95
C SER A 288 -21.59 -8.38 -6.20
N SER A 289 -22.37 -9.46 -6.07
CA SER A 289 -23.85 -9.42 -6.10
C SER A 289 -24.46 -8.73 -4.88
N VAL A 290 -23.70 -8.54 -3.80
CA VAL A 290 -24.15 -7.89 -2.56
C VAL A 290 -23.43 -6.55 -2.42
N ASP A 291 -24.18 -5.45 -2.51
CA ASP A 291 -23.64 -4.10 -2.31
C ASP A 291 -23.67 -3.71 -0.82
N GLU A 292 -22.49 -3.53 -0.24
CA GLU A 292 -22.30 -3.12 1.13
C GLU A 292 -22.28 -1.60 1.32
N SER A 293 -22.20 -0.81 0.24
CA SER A 293 -22.03 0.65 0.28
C SER A 293 -23.15 1.38 1.04
N GLN A 294 -24.34 0.79 1.06
CA GLN A 294 -25.55 1.36 1.68
C GLN A 294 -25.78 0.92 3.14
N ILE A 295 -24.89 0.09 3.71
CA ILE A 295 -25.07 -0.46 5.06
C ILE A 295 -24.61 0.54 6.11
N CYS A 296 -25.55 1.09 6.89
CA CYS A 296 -25.23 1.97 8.01
C CYS A 296 -24.62 1.21 9.21
N LEU A 297 -23.39 1.55 9.59
CA LEU A 297 -22.67 0.98 10.75
C LEU A 297 -23.12 1.57 12.11
N ASP A 298 -23.69 2.78 12.13
CA ASP A 298 -24.02 3.51 13.36
C ASP A 298 -25.24 2.96 14.12
N ARG A 299 -26.17 2.28 13.43
CA ARG A 299 -27.31 1.62 14.06
C ARG A 299 -26.94 0.41 14.91
N ILE A 300 -25.67 0.01 14.91
CA ILE A 300 -25.17 -1.09 15.73
C ILE A 300 -24.80 -0.56 17.14
N SER A 301 -25.19 0.65 17.54
CA SER A 301 -25.02 1.14 18.92
C SER A 301 -25.96 0.42 19.91
N ASP A 302 -25.93 -0.92 19.93
CA ASP A 302 -26.57 -1.72 20.95
C ASP A 302 -25.78 -1.60 22.28
N PRO A 303 -26.47 -1.58 23.43
CA PRO A 303 -25.82 -1.55 24.74
C PRO A 303 -24.84 -2.74 24.89
N PRO A 304 -23.79 -2.60 25.72
CA PRO A 304 -22.77 -3.64 25.90
C PRO A 304 -23.39 -4.87 26.58
N GLY A 305 -23.89 -5.82 25.79
CA GLY A 305 -24.51 -7.04 26.35
C GLY A 305 -25.32 -7.93 25.40
N GLU A 306 -25.66 -7.51 24.18
CA GLU A 306 -26.48 -8.35 23.28
C GLU A 306 -25.65 -9.13 22.23
N ALA A 307 -26.00 -10.40 22.06
CA ALA A 307 -25.34 -11.36 21.18
C ALA A 307 -25.45 -10.95 19.70
N LEU A 308 -24.34 -11.09 18.96
CA LEU A 308 -24.19 -10.58 17.60
C LEU A 308 -24.88 -11.44 16.50
N SER A 309 -26.19 -11.36 16.26
CA SER A 309 -26.77 -11.95 15.02
C SER A 309 -26.00 -11.57 13.73
N GLN A 310 -25.78 -12.47 12.75
CA GLN A 310 -25.01 -12.23 11.50
C GLN A 310 -25.62 -11.15 10.58
N THR A 311 -25.55 -9.88 10.99
CA THR A 311 -25.87 -8.76 10.11
C THR A 311 -24.61 -8.39 9.32
N SER A 312 -24.80 -8.04 8.04
CA SER A 312 -23.73 -7.60 7.15
C SER A 312 -22.87 -6.48 7.76
N GLY A 313 -23.48 -5.56 8.52
CA GLY A 313 -22.78 -4.50 9.25
C GLY A 313 -21.79 -4.99 10.33
N LYS A 314 -22.09 -6.08 11.05
CA LYS A 314 -21.17 -6.62 12.09
C LYS A 314 -19.94 -7.26 11.46
N THR A 315 -20.11 -7.94 10.33
CA THR A 315 -19.00 -8.52 9.56
C THR A 315 -18.08 -7.42 9.03
N ILE A 316 -18.65 -6.33 8.48
CA ILE A 316 -17.90 -5.14 8.03
C ILE A 316 -17.12 -4.52 9.20
N TRP A 317 -17.75 -4.36 10.37
CA TRP A 317 -17.08 -3.81 11.55
C TRP A 317 -15.89 -4.68 12.00
N LEU A 318 -16.09 -6.00 12.11
CA LEU A 318 -15.03 -6.96 12.45
C LEU A 318 -13.87 -6.90 11.46
N ARG A 319 -14.18 -6.94 10.15
CA ARG A 319 -13.20 -6.82 9.05
C ARG A 319 -12.37 -5.55 9.20
N ASN A 320 -13.01 -4.42 9.47
CA ASN A 320 -12.33 -3.14 9.65
C ASN A 320 -11.49 -3.07 10.92
N GLN A 321 -11.90 -3.72 12.02
CA GLN A 321 -11.06 -3.82 13.23
C GLN A 321 -9.80 -4.62 12.97
N LEU A 322 -9.88 -5.72 12.20
CA LEU A 322 -8.74 -6.53 11.83
C LEU A 322 -7.81 -5.81 10.84
N LEU A 323 -8.35 -5.14 9.82
CA LEU A 323 -7.56 -4.31 8.90
C LEU A 323 -6.84 -3.18 9.64
N LYS A 324 -7.54 -2.50 10.55
CA LYS A 324 -6.96 -1.47 11.41
C LYS A 324 -5.86 -2.05 12.30
N MET A 325 -6.10 -3.19 12.95
CA MET A 325 -5.11 -3.87 13.77
C MET A 325 -3.84 -4.19 12.98
N LEU A 326 -3.97 -4.74 11.77
CA LEU A 326 -2.82 -5.03 10.90
C LEU A 326 -2.07 -3.74 10.54
N LEU A 327 -2.79 -2.69 10.13
CA LEU A 327 -2.20 -1.38 9.83
C LEU A 327 -1.44 -0.80 11.03
N ASP A 328 -2.05 -0.83 12.22
CA ASP A 328 -1.45 -0.31 13.46
C ASP A 328 -0.19 -1.11 13.85
N VAL A 329 -0.17 -2.42 13.60
CA VAL A 329 1.03 -3.25 13.79
C VAL A 329 2.12 -2.85 12.80
N MET A 330 1.81 -2.73 11.51
CA MET A 330 2.80 -2.38 10.48
C MET A 330 3.38 -0.98 10.67
N CYS A 331 2.56 -0.03 11.15
CA CYS A 331 2.97 1.33 11.46
C CYS A 331 3.67 1.49 12.82
N SER A 332 3.76 0.43 13.64
CA SER A 332 4.22 0.52 15.02
C SER A 332 5.73 0.71 15.11
N ASP A 333 6.16 1.73 15.84
CA ASP A 333 7.59 1.96 16.12
C ASP A 333 8.21 0.86 17.00
N LYS A 334 7.37 0.04 17.67
CA LYS A 334 7.79 -1.12 18.48
C LYS A 334 8.17 -2.32 17.61
N LEU A 335 7.71 -2.36 16.36
CA LEU A 335 7.95 -3.42 15.41
C LEU A 335 9.10 -3.00 14.48
N HIS A 336 10.34 -3.30 14.88
CA HIS A 336 11.50 -3.05 14.03
C HIS A 336 11.63 -4.12 12.94
N LEU A 337 10.79 -4.07 11.90
CA LEU A 337 10.98 -4.89 10.72
C LEU A 337 12.11 -4.36 9.85
N SER A 338 12.91 -5.27 9.30
CA SER A 338 13.77 -4.93 8.17
C SER A 338 12.90 -4.62 6.94
N SER A 339 13.40 -3.77 6.05
CA SER A 339 12.75 -3.52 4.75
C SER A 339 12.50 -4.83 3.99
N GLU A 340 13.41 -5.80 4.12
CA GLU A 340 13.29 -7.13 3.51
C GLU A 340 12.09 -7.91 4.05
N ALA A 341 11.88 -7.93 5.37
CA ALA A 341 10.74 -8.65 5.97
C ALA A 341 9.39 -8.02 5.57
N GLN A 342 9.33 -6.69 5.42
CA GLN A 342 8.14 -6.00 4.91
C GLN A 342 7.87 -6.34 3.44
N GLU A 343 8.92 -6.37 2.61
CA GLU A 343 8.81 -6.77 1.19
C GLU A 343 8.38 -8.23 1.04
N GLU A 344 8.98 -9.16 1.80
CA GLU A 344 8.61 -10.57 1.81
C GLU A 344 7.15 -10.77 2.21
N MET A 345 6.68 -10.06 3.23
CA MET A 345 5.28 -10.15 3.66
C MET A 345 4.31 -9.60 2.61
N PHE A 346 4.62 -8.44 2.01
CA PHE A 346 3.80 -7.87 0.93
C PHE A 346 3.69 -8.84 -0.25
N LEU A 347 4.81 -9.47 -0.63
CA LEU A 347 4.85 -10.46 -1.72
C LEU A 347 4.19 -11.79 -1.34
N ALA A 348 4.22 -12.17 -0.06
CA ALA A 348 3.58 -13.38 0.42
C ALA A 348 2.05 -13.28 0.39
N LEU A 349 1.49 -12.11 0.72
CA LEU A 349 0.08 -11.81 0.51
C LEU A 349 -0.24 -11.59 -0.98
N GLY A 350 0.66 -10.94 -1.72
CA GLY A 350 0.43 -10.57 -3.12
C GLY A 350 -0.45 -9.32 -3.25
N PRO A 351 -0.30 -8.55 -4.33
CA PRO A 351 -1.05 -7.30 -4.51
C PRO A 351 -2.54 -7.51 -4.72
N ASP A 352 -2.93 -8.64 -5.30
CA ASP A 352 -4.32 -9.05 -5.51
C ASP A 352 -5.08 -9.13 -4.18
N TRP A 353 -4.45 -9.61 -3.10
CA TRP A 353 -5.07 -9.65 -1.77
C TRP A 353 -5.49 -8.25 -1.28
N PHE A 354 -4.64 -7.24 -1.46
CA PHE A 354 -4.96 -5.86 -1.06
C PHE A 354 -6.08 -5.26 -1.93
N LEU A 355 -6.06 -5.55 -3.24
CA LEU A 355 -7.04 -5.07 -4.21
C LEU A 355 -8.44 -5.68 -3.99
N LEU A 356 -8.56 -6.84 -3.32
CA LEU A 356 -9.85 -7.36 -2.90
C LEU A 356 -10.62 -6.37 -2.02
N PHE A 357 -9.92 -5.56 -1.22
CA PHE A 357 -10.54 -4.58 -0.33
C PHE A 357 -10.82 -3.23 -1.01
N THR A 358 -10.51 -3.06 -2.30
CA THR A 358 -10.75 -1.81 -3.06
C THR A 358 -11.93 -1.91 -4.03
N GLN A 359 -12.67 -3.02 -4.01
CA GLN A 359 -13.79 -3.28 -4.91
C GLN A 359 -14.96 -2.28 -4.71
N SER A 360 -15.75 -2.05 -5.76
CA SER A 360 -16.80 -1.01 -5.78
C SER A 360 -17.99 -1.30 -4.87
N HIS A 361 -18.33 -2.58 -4.67
CA HIS A 361 -19.48 -3.01 -3.86
C HIS A 361 -19.17 -3.07 -2.36
N LEU A 362 -17.93 -2.81 -1.94
CA LEU A 362 -17.56 -2.87 -0.53
C LEU A 362 -17.91 -1.57 0.19
N HIS A 363 -18.14 -1.68 1.50
CA HIS A 363 -18.45 -0.51 2.32
C HIS A 363 -17.27 0.50 2.31
N PRO A 364 -17.53 1.83 2.20
CA PRO A 364 -16.50 2.88 2.11
C PRO A 364 -15.40 2.79 3.17
N SER A 365 -15.76 2.53 4.43
CA SER A 365 -14.76 2.41 5.51
C SER A 365 -13.81 1.22 5.35
N THR A 366 -14.24 0.13 4.70
CA THR A 366 -13.35 -0.98 4.32
C THR A 366 -12.41 -0.56 3.20
N VAL A 367 -12.94 0.12 2.17
CA VAL A 367 -12.14 0.61 1.04
C VAL A 367 -11.04 1.55 1.51
N VAL A 368 -11.38 2.53 2.34
CA VAL A 368 -10.40 3.47 2.91
C VAL A 368 -9.33 2.72 3.70
N MET A 369 -9.69 1.70 4.49
CA MET A 369 -8.72 0.95 5.29
C MET A 369 -7.84 0.03 4.43
N GLY A 370 -8.42 -0.58 3.39
CA GLY A 370 -7.70 -1.40 2.41
C GLY A 370 -6.70 -0.58 1.61
N VAL A 371 -7.12 0.58 1.08
CA VAL A 371 -6.24 1.54 0.40
C VAL A 371 -5.15 2.04 1.36
N LYS A 372 -5.49 2.41 2.59
CA LYS A 372 -4.50 2.88 3.58
C LYS A 372 -3.43 1.83 3.87
N LEU A 373 -3.83 0.56 4.03
CA LEU A 373 -2.90 -0.54 4.24
C LEU A 373 -2.04 -0.82 3.00
N LEU A 374 -2.62 -0.83 1.80
CA LEU A 374 -1.88 -0.99 0.55
C LEU A 374 -0.85 0.13 0.37
N LEU A 375 -1.28 1.38 0.46
CA LEU A 375 -0.40 2.52 0.21
C LEU A 375 0.73 2.59 1.23
N HIS A 376 0.53 2.14 2.48
CA HIS A 376 1.61 2.02 3.45
C HIS A 376 2.82 1.24 2.89
N PHE A 377 2.60 0.12 2.20
CA PHE A 377 3.68 -0.63 1.53
C PHE A 377 4.22 0.08 0.29
N LEU A 378 3.35 0.73 -0.49
CA LEU A 378 3.75 1.42 -1.73
C LEU A 378 4.58 2.69 -1.49
N HIS A 379 4.68 3.18 -0.25
CA HIS A 379 5.67 4.21 0.08
C HIS A 379 7.11 3.70 -0.16
N ASN A 380 7.35 2.38 -0.06
CA ASN A 380 8.61 1.77 -0.52
C ASN A 380 8.66 1.80 -2.07
N PRO A 381 9.62 2.52 -2.69
CA PRO A 381 9.69 2.68 -4.14
C PRO A 381 9.90 1.35 -4.88
N ARG A 382 10.56 0.36 -4.26
CA ARG A 382 10.76 -0.97 -4.87
C ARG A 382 9.45 -1.74 -4.99
N LEU A 383 8.61 -1.66 -3.96
CA LEU A 383 7.29 -2.28 -3.98
C LEU A 383 6.35 -1.56 -4.95
N LEU A 384 6.43 -0.23 -5.02
CA LEU A 384 5.67 0.56 -6.00
C LEU A 384 6.02 0.21 -7.45
N SER A 385 7.31 0.10 -7.80
CA SER A 385 7.73 -0.32 -9.15
C SER A 385 7.26 -1.74 -9.47
N LYS A 386 7.43 -2.71 -8.55
CA LYS A 386 6.88 -4.08 -8.74
C LYS A 386 5.36 -4.09 -8.90
N PHE A 387 4.65 -3.27 -8.12
CA PHE A 387 3.20 -3.13 -8.20
C PHE A 387 2.75 -2.54 -9.54
N LYS A 388 3.52 -1.62 -10.12
CA LYS A 388 3.30 -1.06 -11.47
C LYS A 388 3.62 -2.08 -12.58
N GLU A 389 4.76 -2.75 -12.50
CA GLU A 389 5.27 -3.69 -13.52
C GLU A 389 4.53 -5.03 -13.56
N GLY A 390 3.84 -5.38 -12.48
CA GLY A 390 3.00 -6.57 -12.38
C GLY A 390 3.60 -7.66 -11.50
N VAL A 391 2.77 -8.28 -10.66
CA VAL A 391 3.16 -9.40 -9.78
C VAL A 391 2.23 -10.59 -10.01
N VAL A 392 2.77 -11.79 -9.87
CA VAL A 392 1.98 -13.04 -9.94
C VAL A 392 0.91 -13.02 -8.84
N ALA A 393 -0.34 -13.21 -9.25
CA ALA A 393 -1.49 -13.28 -8.34
C ALA A 393 -1.67 -14.65 -7.70
N GLY A 394 -2.55 -14.74 -6.70
CA GLY A 394 -2.87 -16.00 -6.01
C GLY A 394 -1.82 -16.44 -4.99
N ARG A 395 -0.77 -15.64 -4.75
CA ARG A 395 0.31 -15.95 -3.79
C ARG A 395 -0.21 -16.18 -2.37
N TRP A 396 -1.16 -15.38 -1.89
CA TRP A 396 -1.76 -15.61 -0.57
C TRP A 396 -2.49 -16.95 -0.50
N VAL A 397 -3.13 -17.42 -1.56
CA VAL A 397 -3.83 -18.72 -1.60
C VAL A 397 -2.81 -19.85 -1.58
N GLU A 398 -1.80 -19.80 -2.45
CA GLU A 398 -0.70 -20.76 -2.50
C GLU A 398 0.00 -20.87 -1.15
N ASN A 399 0.39 -19.73 -0.58
CA ASN A 399 1.13 -19.68 0.69
C ASN A 399 0.26 -20.12 1.88
N SER A 400 -1.05 -19.86 1.83
CA SER A 400 -1.99 -20.28 2.89
C SER A 400 -2.34 -21.77 2.84
N SER A 401 -2.20 -22.43 1.67
CA SER A 401 -2.46 -23.87 1.53
C SER A 401 -1.53 -24.75 2.38
N THR A 402 -0.33 -24.25 2.71
CA THR A 402 0.64 -24.94 3.57
C THR A 402 0.25 -24.90 5.06
N GLY A 403 -0.45 -25.94 5.53
CA GLY A 403 -0.92 -26.07 6.92
C GLY A 403 -2.41 -25.80 7.13
N LEU A 404 -3.21 -25.92 6.07
CA LEU A 404 -4.67 -25.76 6.07
C LEU A 404 -5.41 -26.77 6.97
N ASP A 405 -4.77 -27.88 7.36
CA ASP A 405 -5.31 -28.88 8.31
C ASP A 405 -5.64 -28.27 9.69
N ILE A 406 -5.07 -27.11 10.00
CA ILE A 406 -5.15 -26.45 11.31
C ILE A 406 -6.27 -25.39 11.34
N LEU A 407 -6.81 -25.00 10.18
CA LEU A 407 -7.86 -23.98 10.04
C LEU A 407 -9.24 -24.65 9.84
N MET A 408 -10.30 -23.86 9.98
CA MET A 408 -11.68 -24.35 9.84
C MET A 408 -11.93 -24.96 8.47
N ASP A 409 -12.73 -26.02 8.41
CA ASP A 409 -13.13 -26.65 7.14
C ASP A 409 -13.77 -25.65 6.16
N ASN A 410 -14.48 -24.64 6.66
CA ASN A 410 -15.09 -23.58 5.85
C ASN A 410 -14.09 -22.56 5.27
N LEU A 411 -12.85 -22.53 5.80
CA LEU A 411 -11.75 -21.71 5.29
C LEU A 411 -10.86 -22.51 4.32
N LYS A 412 -11.14 -23.81 4.13
CA LYS A 412 -10.47 -24.62 3.13
C LYS A 412 -11.01 -24.20 1.76
N SER A 413 -10.11 -23.83 0.85
CA SER A 413 -10.48 -23.57 -0.53
C SER A 413 -11.19 -24.80 -1.12
N GLU A 414 -12.29 -24.58 -1.84
CA GLU A 414 -12.94 -25.59 -2.69
C GLU A 414 -11.91 -26.25 -3.64
N PRO A 415 -12.20 -27.45 -4.19
CA PRO A 415 -11.25 -28.19 -5.03
C PRO A 415 -10.69 -27.30 -6.16
N PRO A 416 -9.45 -27.56 -6.62
CA PRO A 416 -8.74 -26.65 -7.50
C PRO A 416 -9.59 -26.33 -8.72
N MET A 417 -9.91 -25.04 -8.87
CA MET A 417 -10.36 -24.48 -10.13
C MET A 417 -9.31 -24.82 -11.21
N PRO A 418 -9.73 -25.05 -12.47
CA PRO A 418 -8.82 -25.52 -13.52
C PRO A 418 -7.59 -24.62 -13.62
N ASP A 419 -6.41 -25.24 -13.81
CA ASP A 419 -5.09 -24.61 -13.93
C ASP A 419 -5.09 -23.42 -14.90
N TYR A 420 -5.48 -22.24 -14.42
CA TYR A 420 -5.10 -20.99 -15.05
C TYR A 420 -3.65 -20.76 -14.64
N GLY A 421 -2.74 -20.75 -15.63
CA GLY A 421 -1.33 -20.47 -15.40
C GLY A 421 -1.12 -19.14 -14.66
N PRO A 422 0.10 -18.89 -14.16
CA PRO A 422 0.39 -17.69 -13.37
C PRO A 422 0.01 -16.43 -14.15
N TYR A 423 -1.03 -15.72 -13.69
CA TYR A 423 -1.46 -14.45 -14.28
C TYR A 423 -0.80 -13.29 -13.52
N LEU A 424 -0.34 -12.30 -14.28
CA LEU A 424 0.25 -11.08 -13.73
C LEU A 424 -0.85 -10.06 -13.45
N VAL A 425 -0.83 -9.49 -12.25
CA VAL A 425 -1.70 -8.37 -11.87
C VAL A 425 -0.86 -7.10 -11.90
N PHE A 426 -1.18 -6.21 -12.85
CA PHE A 426 -0.67 -4.85 -12.94
C PHE A 426 -1.43 -3.98 -11.91
N GLY A 427 -0.93 -4.00 -10.67
CA GLY A 427 -1.66 -3.51 -9.51
C GLY A 427 -2.08 -2.04 -9.61
N LEU A 428 -1.24 -1.18 -10.21
CA LEU A 428 -1.54 0.25 -10.35
C LEU A 428 -2.73 0.49 -11.28
N THR A 429 -2.81 -0.24 -12.39
CA THR A 429 -3.92 -0.17 -13.35
C THR A 429 -5.23 -0.66 -12.72
N VAL A 430 -5.18 -1.77 -11.97
CA VAL A 430 -6.37 -2.28 -11.28
C VAL A 430 -6.82 -1.32 -10.18
N LEU A 431 -5.87 -0.77 -9.41
CA LEU A 431 -6.16 0.22 -8.37
C LEU A 431 -6.84 1.46 -8.98
N GLN A 432 -6.34 1.98 -10.11
CA GLN A 432 -6.96 3.11 -10.81
C GLN A 432 -8.43 2.85 -11.12
N VAL A 433 -8.77 1.69 -11.70
CA VAL A 433 -10.16 1.31 -12.01
C VAL A 433 -11.01 1.22 -10.73
N CYS A 434 -10.46 0.68 -9.65
CA CYS A 434 -11.14 0.62 -8.36
C CYS A 434 -11.41 2.02 -7.79
N LEU A 435 -10.41 2.92 -7.79
CA LEU A 435 -10.53 4.26 -7.20
C LEU A 435 -11.54 5.15 -7.95
N ILE A 436 -11.70 4.96 -9.27
CA ILE A 436 -12.69 5.69 -10.08
C ILE A 436 -14.13 5.48 -9.56
N ASN A 437 -14.43 4.33 -8.95
CA ASN A 437 -15.74 4.05 -8.35
C ASN A 437 -15.94 4.73 -6.98
N HIS A 438 -14.85 5.22 -6.37
CA HIS A 438 -14.81 5.74 -5.01
C HIS A 438 -14.40 7.22 -4.93
N ILE A 439 -14.51 7.96 -6.04
CA ILE A 439 -14.20 9.41 -6.18
C ILE A 439 -15.01 10.33 -5.24
N HIS A 440 -16.03 9.82 -4.57
CA HIS A 440 -16.81 10.57 -3.58
C HIS A 440 -16.17 10.57 -2.18
N LEU A 441 -15.11 9.78 -1.94
CA LEU A 441 -14.46 9.63 -0.64
C LEU A 441 -13.22 10.54 -0.51
N PRO A 442 -13.25 11.60 0.32
CA PRO A 442 -12.13 12.53 0.46
C PRO A 442 -10.87 11.88 1.07
N GLU A 443 -11.03 10.84 1.90
CA GLU A 443 -9.91 10.11 2.51
C GLU A 443 -9.01 9.46 1.47
N ILE A 444 -9.56 9.00 0.34
CA ILE A 444 -8.77 8.39 -0.73
C ILE A 444 -7.85 9.43 -1.37
N TYR A 445 -8.35 10.64 -1.67
CA TYR A 445 -7.54 11.73 -2.19
C TYR A 445 -6.40 12.08 -1.22
N LEU A 446 -6.68 12.16 0.08
CA LEU A 446 -5.64 12.42 1.09
C LEU A 446 -4.56 11.32 1.09
N LEU A 447 -4.96 10.05 1.04
CA LEU A 447 -4.03 8.92 1.06
C LEU A 447 -3.13 8.89 -0.19
N VAL A 448 -3.70 9.12 -1.38
CA VAL A 448 -2.94 9.19 -2.64
C VAL A 448 -2.04 10.43 -2.67
N SER A 449 -2.51 11.58 -2.19
CA SER A 449 -1.67 12.77 -2.01
C SER A 449 -0.53 12.56 -1.01
N GLY A 450 -0.76 11.78 0.04
CA GLY A 450 0.28 11.34 0.98
C GLY A 450 1.37 10.52 0.28
N LEU A 451 0.97 9.58 -0.58
CA LEU A 451 1.90 8.81 -1.41
C LEU A 451 2.69 9.71 -2.38
N PHE A 452 2.03 10.69 -3.00
CA PHE A 452 2.66 11.66 -3.90
C PHE A 452 3.81 12.43 -3.22
N LEU A 453 3.61 12.84 -1.97
CA LEU A 453 4.60 13.55 -1.15
C LEU A 453 5.51 12.62 -0.32
N GLY A 454 5.40 11.30 -0.47
CA GLY A 454 6.19 10.35 0.32
C GLY A 454 5.97 10.44 1.83
N THR A 455 4.73 10.72 2.27
CA THR A 455 4.35 10.91 3.68
C THR A 455 3.48 9.73 4.18
N PRO A 456 4.10 8.68 4.75
CA PRO A 456 3.42 7.41 5.05
C PRO A 456 2.45 7.44 6.22
N LYS A 457 2.60 8.38 7.16
CA LYS A 457 1.70 8.54 8.31
C LYS A 457 0.95 9.87 8.17
N CYS A 458 -0.38 9.79 8.05
CA CYS A 458 -1.30 10.93 8.03
C CYS A 458 -2.31 10.76 9.18
N ASP A 459 -1.89 11.07 10.41
CA ASP A 459 -2.78 11.07 11.57
C ASP A 459 -3.46 12.44 11.69
N LEU A 460 -4.59 12.54 10.99
CA LEU A 460 -5.33 13.79 10.85
C LEU A 460 -6.08 14.16 12.14
N PRO A 461 -5.91 15.38 12.68
CA PRO A 461 -6.74 15.92 13.75
C PRO A 461 -8.24 15.91 13.38
N GLU A 462 -9.13 15.73 14.36
CA GLU A 462 -10.58 15.68 14.10
C GLU A 462 -11.12 16.95 13.43
N ALA A 463 -10.57 18.12 13.76
CA ALA A 463 -10.96 19.41 13.16
C ALA A 463 -10.68 19.50 11.66
N SER A 464 -9.66 18.80 11.15
CA SER A 464 -9.27 18.82 9.74
C SER A 464 -9.97 17.75 8.88
N LYS A 465 -10.87 16.95 9.46
CA LYS A 465 -11.69 15.96 8.74
C LYS A 465 -12.95 16.54 8.11
N ALA A 466 -13.16 17.86 8.19
CA ALA A 466 -14.40 18.51 7.77
C ALA A 466 -14.60 18.48 6.24
N ASP A 467 -13.54 18.74 5.47
CA ASP A 467 -13.57 18.73 4.01
C ASP A 467 -12.21 18.38 3.40
N LEU A 468 -12.19 18.07 2.10
CA LEU A 468 -10.96 17.68 1.40
C LEU A 468 -9.91 18.81 1.38
N ASP A 469 -10.33 20.07 1.31
CA ASP A 469 -9.39 21.20 1.26
C ASP A 469 -8.58 21.30 2.56
N SER A 470 -9.25 21.22 3.71
CA SER A 470 -8.59 21.20 5.02
C SER A 470 -7.64 20.02 5.17
N MET A 471 -8.01 18.85 4.63
CA MET A 471 -7.17 17.64 4.65
C MET A 471 -5.89 17.84 3.83
N LEU A 472 -6.00 18.36 2.61
CA LEU A 472 -4.86 18.61 1.72
C LEU A 472 -3.97 19.75 2.23
N GLN A 473 -4.56 20.80 2.81
CA GLN A 473 -3.83 21.90 3.42
C GLN A 473 -3.04 21.44 4.66
N TRP A 474 -3.63 20.58 5.49
CA TRP A 474 -2.91 19.98 6.61
C TRP A 474 -1.73 19.13 6.13
N LEU A 475 -1.91 18.34 5.08
CA LEU A 475 -0.83 17.54 4.48
C LEU A 475 0.30 18.43 3.93
N LEU A 476 -0.04 19.52 3.23
CA LEU A 476 0.92 20.51 2.75
C LEU A 476 1.77 21.11 3.88
N GLN A 477 1.21 21.29 5.07
CA GLN A 477 1.94 21.86 6.21
C GLN A 477 2.79 20.84 6.96
N ASN A 478 2.44 19.55 6.93
CA ASN A 478 3.03 18.51 7.78
C ASN A 478 3.82 17.43 7.03
N HIS A 479 3.92 17.52 5.69
CA HIS A 479 4.72 16.57 4.92
C HIS A 479 6.22 16.72 5.17
N HIS A 480 6.96 15.62 5.01
CA HIS A 480 8.39 15.58 5.24
C HIS A 480 9.13 16.14 4.02
N THR A 481 9.42 17.44 4.02
CA THR A 481 10.09 18.14 2.91
C THR A 481 11.44 17.51 2.52
N GLU A 482 12.21 17.02 3.50
CA GLU A 482 13.46 16.30 3.26
C GLU A 482 13.28 15.03 2.42
N ASN A 483 12.18 14.30 2.61
CA ASN A 483 11.92 13.07 1.88
C ASN A 483 11.63 13.39 0.41
N VAL A 484 10.86 14.46 0.15
CA VAL A 484 10.59 14.92 -1.22
C VAL A 484 11.89 15.37 -1.90
N LEU A 485 12.74 16.13 -1.21
CA LEU A 485 14.02 16.58 -1.77
C LEU A 485 15.01 15.43 -2.05
N LYS A 486 14.96 14.34 -1.27
CA LYS A 486 15.85 13.18 -1.44
C LYS A 486 15.33 12.15 -2.43
N ALA A 487 14.04 11.85 -2.39
CA ALA A 487 13.42 10.76 -3.14
C ALA A 487 12.58 11.22 -4.35
N GLY A 488 12.27 12.51 -4.46
CA GLY A 488 11.41 13.08 -5.48
C GLY A 488 9.92 12.81 -5.25
N LEU A 489 9.09 13.50 -6.03
CA LEU A 489 7.65 13.27 -6.10
C LEU A 489 7.32 11.96 -6.83
N ARG A 490 6.26 11.26 -6.40
CA ARG A 490 5.87 9.95 -7.00
C ARG A 490 4.96 10.13 -8.21
N THR A 491 5.47 9.84 -9.41
CA THR A 491 4.74 9.94 -10.69
C THR A 491 3.42 9.15 -10.71
N GLU A 492 3.44 7.96 -10.11
CA GLU A 492 2.31 7.03 -10.08
C GLU A 492 1.14 7.59 -9.28
N ALA A 493 1.43 8.29 -8.18
CA ALA A 493 0.41 8.84 -7.30
C ALA A 493 -0.29 10.05 -7.94
N VAL A 494 0.45 10.93 -8.61
CA VAL A 494 -0.16 12.07 -9.33
C VAL A 494 -0.99 11.59 -10.53
N ALA A 495 -0.58 10.52 -11.22
CA ALA A 495 -1.39 9.91 -12.27
C ALA A 495 -2.73 9.39 -11.72
N LEU A 496 -2.73 8.72 -10.56
CA LEU A 496 -3.97 8.28 -9.90
C LEU A 496 -4.87 9.48 -9.53
N LEU A 497 -4.32 10.55 -8.96
CA LEU A 497 -5.09 11.76 -8.64
C LEU A 497 -5.74 12.37 -9.89
N LEU A 498 -4.98 12.51 -10.98
CA LEU A 498 -5.49 13.06 -12.24
C LEU A 498 -6.54 12.16 -12.89
N GLU A 499 -6.42 10.84 -12.78
CA GLU A 499 -7.43 9.90 -13.27
C GLU A 499 -8.73 9.96 -12.44
N MET A 500 -8.64 10.18 -11.13
CA MET A 500 -9.81 10.48 -10.30
C MET A 500 -10.46 11.81 -10.72
N VAL A 501 -9.66 12.86 -10.99
CA VAL A 501 -10.15 14.15 -11.51
C VAL A 501 -10.81 13.98 -12.89
N LYS A 502 -10.22 13.21 -13.79
CA LYS A 502 -10.78 12.90 -15.11
C LYS A 502 -12.14 12.23 -15.01
N ALA A 503 -12.27 11.25 -14.12
CA ALA A 503 -13.52 10.53 -13.92
C ALA A 503 -14.66 11.42 -13.40
N THR A 504 -14.36 12.40 -12.54
CA THR A 504 -15.34 13.42 -12.11
C THR A 504 -15.70 14.37 -13.24
N VAL A 505 -14.71 14.85 -13.98
CA VAL A 505 -14.84 15.94 -14.95
C VAL A 505 -15.53 15.52 -16.26
N ASN A 506 -15.49 14.22 -16.59
CA ASN A 506 -16.09 13.69 -17.82
C ASN A 506 -17.55 13.23 -17.65
N LYS A 507 -18.14 13.32 -16.45
CA LYS A 507 -19.57 13.04 -16.23
C LYS A 507 -20.42 14.28 -16.54
N PRO A 508 -21.63 14.14 -17.13
CA PRO A 508 -22.50 15.27 -17.43
C PRO A 508 -22.92 16.00 -16.15
N PHE A 509 -22.70 17.31 -16.15
CA PHE A 509 -22.82 18.20 -15.00
C PHE A 509 -24.27 18.61 -14.71
N ALA A 510 -24.77 18.29 -13.52
CA ALA A 510 -26.09 18.72 -12.99
C ALA A 510 -26.03 19.30 -11.56
N GLY A 511 -24.81 19.47 -11.00
CA GLY A 511 -24.59 19.77 -9.59
C GLY A 511 -24.67 21.25 -9.22
N THR A 512 -25.01 21.51 -7.95
CA THR A 512 -24.88 22.83 -7.30
C THR A 512 -23.43 23.12 -6.93
N GLU A 513 -23.04 24.40 -6.84
CA GLU A 513 -21.65 24.89 -6.62
C GLU A 513 -20.96 24.37 -5.33
N GLY A 514 -21.68 23.69 -4.43
CA GLY A 514 -21.14 23.08 -3.20
C GLY A 514 -21.04 21.55 -3.20
N SER A 515 -21.31 20.87 -4.32
CA SER A 515 -21.19 19.41 -4.41
C SER A 515 -19.72 18.96 -4.46
N TRP A 516 -19.44 17.78 -3.91
CA TRP A 516 -18.09 17.18 -3.95
C TRP A 516 -17.58 16.98 -5.39
N GLU A 517 -18.49 16.78 -6.34
CA GLU A 517 -18.20 16.64 -7.78
C GLU A 517 -17.46 17.86 -8.34
N VAL A 518 -17.75 19.06 -7.82
CA VAL A 518 -17.11 20.32 -8.21
C VAL A 518 -15.92 20.65 -7.32
N ALA A 519 -16.10 20.51 -6.00
CA ALA A 519 -15.10 20.93 -5.02
C ALA A 519 -13.85 20.06 -5.06
N TYR A 520 -13.97 18.73 -5.14
CA TYR A 520 -12.81 17.84 -5.02
C TYR A 520 -11.82 17.98 -6.18
N PRO A 521 -12.25 18.02 -7.45
CA PRO A 521 -11.34 18.28 -8.57
C PRO A 521 -10.62 19.61 -8.44
N GLY A 522 -11.33 20.65 -7.98
CA GLY A 522 -10.72 21.97 -7.77
C GLY A 522 -9.67 21.97 -6.66
N ASN A 523 -9.97 21.33 -5.53
CA ASN A 523 -9.04 21.21 -4.41
C ASN A 523 -7.78 20.43 -4.80
N VAL A 524 -7.92 19.36 -5.59
CA VAL A 524 -6.78 18.59 -6.12
C VAL A 524 -5.92 19.46 -7.05
N MET A 525 -6.53 20.21 -7.98
CA MET A 525 -5.77 21.07 -8.88
C MET A 525 -5.07 22.21 -8.14
N GLN A 526 -5.73 22.84 -7.17
CA GLN A 526 -5.10 23.84 -6.30
C GLN A 526 -3.93 23.25 -5.52
N PHE A 527 -4.09 22.05 -4.96
CA PHE A 527 -3.02 21.33 -4.28
C PHE A 527 -1.82 21.05 -5.21
N LEU A 528 -2.05 20.57 -6.44
CA LEU A 528 -0.98 20.36 -7.42
C LEU A 528 -0.26 21.66 -7.79
N CYS A 529 -0.99 22.76 -7.97
CA CYS A 529 -0.40 24.09 -8.17
C CYS A 529 0.53 24.46 -6.99
N LEU A 530 0.08 24.30 -5.75
CA LEU A 530 0.90 24.64 -4.56
C LEU A 530 2.15 23.77 -4.44
N ILE A 531 2.05 22.47 -4.73
CA ILE A 531 3.20 21.57 -4.75
C ILE A 531 4.19 21.94 -5.86
N TYR A 532 3.71 22.28 -7.06
CA TYR A 532 4.56 22.77 -8.14
C TYR A 532 5.35 24.01 -7.74
N HIS A 533 4.73 25.00 -7.10
CA HIS A 533 5.43 26.19 -6.62
C HIS A 533 6.46 25.88 -5.52
N SER A 534 6.22 24.82 -4.72
CA SER A 534 7.13 24.39 -3.67
C SER A 534 8.33 23.60 -4.22
N TYR A 535 8.10 22.76 -5.24
CA TYR A 535 9.09 21.87 -5.85
C TYR A 535 9.12 21.99 -7.39
N PRO A 536 9.44 23.17 -7.95
CA PRO A 536 9.32 23.42 -9.39
C PRO A 536 10.35 22.64 -10.23
N GLN A 537 11.46 22.20 -9.60
CA GLN A 537 12.56 21.50 -10.26
C GLN A 537 12.41 19.98 -10.24
N ASP A 538 11.32 19.45 -9.68
CA ASP A 538 11.11 18.01 -9.63
C ASP A 538 10.82 17.43 -11.03
N PRO A 539 11.43 16.28 -11.42
CA PRO A 539 11.27 15.70 -12.75
C PRO A 539 9.84 15.24 -13.06
N VAL A 540 8.96 15.06 -12.06
CA VAL A 540 7.57 14.63 -12.27
C VAL A 540 6.85 15.53 -13.28
N TRP A 541 7.14 16.83 -13.27
CA TRP A 541 6.47 17.84 -14.09
C TRP A 541 6.83 17.77 -15.58
N CYS A 542 7.91 17.07 -15.90
CA CYS A 542 8.35 16.81 -17.28
C CYS A 542 8.12 15.36 -17.71
N CYS A 543 7.56 14.51 -16.83
CA CYS A 543 7.37 13.09 -17.10
C CYS A 543 6.25 12.86 -18.13
N SER A 544 6.49 11.96 -19.09
CA SER A 544 5.51 11.62 -20.14
C SER A 544 4.19 11.09 -19.56
N ASP A 545 4.26 10.13 -18.61
CA ASP A 545 3.07 9.54 -17.97
C ASP A 545 2.18 10.60 -17.31
N PHE A 546 2.80 11.59 -16.67
CA PHE A 546 2.09 12.70 -16.01
C PHE A 546 1.46 13.64 -17.05
N LEU A 547 2.25 14.12 -18.03
CA LEU A 547 1.77 15.06 -19.05
C LEU A 547 0.68 14.45 -19.93
N GLN A 548 0.80 13.17 -20.28
CA GLN A 548 -0.23 12.44 -21.03
C GLN A 548 -1.52 12.33 -20.22
N THR A 549 -1.43 11.93 -18.95
CA THR A 549 -2.60 11.85 -18.07
C THR A 549 -3.27 13.22 -17.92
N LEU A 550 -2.50 14.28 -17.67
CA LEU A 550 -2.98 15.67 -17.56
C LEU A 550 -3.69 16.12 -18.85
N ALA A 551 -3.11 15.84 -20.01
CA ALA A 551 -3.72 16.13 -21.30
C ALA A 551 -5.07 15.41 -21.44
N THR A 552 -5.15 14.12 -21.10
CA THR A 552 -6.39 13.33 -21.24
C THR A 552 -7.57 13.83 -20.41
N VAL A 553 -7.34 14.60 -19.34
CA VAL A 553 -8.40 15.25 -18.54
C VAL A 553 -9.09 16.37 -19.33
N VAL A 554 -8.33 17.06 -20.20
CA VAL A 554 -8.80 18.20 -21.00
C VAL A 554 -9.62 17.73 -22.20
N PHE A 555 -9.26 16.58 -22.79
CA PHE A 555 -10.00 16.00 -23.94
C PHE A 555 -11.50 15.89 -23.63
N HIS A 556 -12.33 16.30 -24.58
CA HIS A 556 -13.78 16.14 -24.49
C HIS A 556 -14.15 14.67 -24.62
N ALA A 557 -14.83 14.11 -23.62
CA ALA A 557 -15.41 12.77 -23.73
C ALA A 557 -16.43 12.76 -24.89
N ALA A 558 -16.30 11.82 -25.81
CA ALA A 558 -17.35 11.56 -26.79
C ALA A 558 -18.62 11.18 -26.05
N ALA A 559 -19.77 11.73 -26.44
CA ALA A 559 -21.05 11.26 -25.94
C ALA A 559 -21.14 9.73 -26.19
N PRO A 560 -21.56 8.93 -25.22
CA PRO A 560 -21.67 7.49 -25.43
C PRO A 560 -22.64 7.25 -26.58
N GLN A 561 -22.10 6.69 -27.66
CA GLN A 561 -22.91 6.13 -28.73
C GLN A 561 -23.72 5.00 -28.08
N GLY A 562 -25.03 5.17 -28.07
CA GLY A 562 -25.92 4.27 -27.33
C GLY A 562 -25.84 2.85 -27.85
N ASP A 563 -25.27 1.96 -27.05
CA ASP A 563 -25.54 0.53 -27.07
C ASP A 563 -25.84 0.11 -25.63
N CYS A 564 -27.14 0.01 -25.34
CA CYS A 564 -27.70 -0.60 -24.14
C CYS A 564 -27.82 -2.11 -24.37
N GLU A 565 -27.18 -2.94 -23.54
CA GLU A 565 -27.67 -4.29 -23.25
C GLU A 565 -27.61 -4.59 -21.73
N GLY A 566 -28.81 -4.72 -21.13
CA GLY A 566 -29.15 -5.47 -19.92
C GLY A 566 -28.67 -4.90 -18.56
N LEU A 567 -29.45 -4.79 -17.49
CA LEU A 567 -30.75 -5.31 -17.08
C LEU A 567 -31.15 -4.52 -15.83
N LEU A 568 -32.29 -3.80 -15.80
CA LEU A 568 -33.07 -3.58 -14.57
C LEU A 568 -34.56 -3.36 -14.92
N PRO A 569 -35.51 -3.84 -14.09
CA PRO A 569 -36.91 -3.99 -14.47
C PRO A 569 -37.76 -2.74 -14.19
N LEU A 570 -38.63 -2.46 -15.15
CA LEU A 570 -39.69 -1.46 -15.16
C LEU A 570 -40.83 -1.83 -14.19
N ASN A 571 -41.40 -0.83 -13.48
CA ASN A 571 -42.82 -0.82 -13.09
C ASN A 571 -43.30 0.60 -12.71
N GLY A 572 -44.37 1.06 -13.38
CA GLY A 572 -45.16 2.24 -12.99
C GLY A 572 -45.64 3.10 -14.18
N PRO A 573 -46.94 3.09 -14.55
CA PRO A 573 -47.44 3.71 -15.78
C PRO A 573 -48.06 5.10 -15.54
N ALA A 574 -47.88 6.03 -16.48
CA ALA A 574 -48.91 7.00 -16.87
C ALA A 574 -48.48 7.76 -18.14
N ALA A 575 -49.38 7.77 -19.12
CA ALA A 575 -49.26 8.38 -20.42
C ALA A 575 -49.34 9.91 -20.38
N THR A 576 -48.70 10.57 -21.37
CA THR A 576 -49.37 11.52 -22.27
C THR A 576 -48.49 11.79 -23.49
N GLU A 577 -49.08 11.58 -24.66
CA GLU A 577 -48.55 11.92 -25.98
C GLU A 577 -48.43 13.44 -26.13
N ALA A 578 -47.29 13.94 -26.66
CA ALA A 578 -47.21 15.26 -27.27
C ALA A 578 -46.03 15.34 -28.26
N ASN A 579 -46.38 15.34 -29.55
CA ASN A 579 -45.77 16.06 -30.67
C ASN A 579 -44.25 16.03 -30.87
N SER A 580 -43.83 15.25 -31.86
CA SER A 580 -42.55 15.31 -32.56
C SER A 580 -42.41 16.62 -33.37
N GLY A 581 -41.58 17.54 -32.89
CA GLY A 581 -40.90 18.55 -33.72
C GLY A 581 -39.39 18.24 -33.76
N PRO A 582 -38.65 18.65 -34.78
CA PRO A 582 -37.20 18.48 -34.80
C PRO A 582 -36.59 19.39 -33.73
N ASP A 583 -35.98 18.78 -32.70
CA ASP A 583 -35.27 19.52 -31.66
C ASP A 583 -34.17 20.39 -32.28
N PRO A 584 -33.99 21.65 -31.80
CA PRO A 584 -32.84 22.46 -32.16
C PRO A 584 -31.54 21.77 -31.68
N PRO A 585 -30.38 22.02 -32.31
CA PRO A 585 -29.11 21.45 -31.87
C PRO A 585 -28.91 21.77 -30.39
N ALA A 586 -28.83 20.72 -29.57
CA ALA A 586 -28.66 20.83 -28.13
C ALA A 586 -27.52 21.80 -27.82
N ALA A 587 -27.81 22.84 -27.03
CA ALA A 587 -26.82 23.80 -26.59
C ALA A 587 -25.61 23.04 -26.00
N PRO A 588 -24.36 23.45 -26.30
CA PRO A 588 -23.18 22.80 -25.75
C PRO A 588 -23.29 22.79 -24.22
N MET A 589 -23.30 21.59 -23.64
CA MET A 589 -23.45 21.42 -22.20
C MET A 589 -22.37 22.23 -21.47
N PRO A 590 -22.71 22.87 -20.32
CA PRO A 590 -21.74 23.62 -19.55
C PRO A 590 -20.57 22.72 -19.14
N GLN A 591 -19.35 23.15 -19.49
CA GLN A 591 -18.13 22.42 -19.15
C GLN A 591 -17.84 22.53 -17.66
N HIS A 592 -17.36 21.44 -17.06
CA HIS A 592 -16.99 21.41 -15.65
C HIS A 592 -15.88 22.45 -15.33
N PRO A 593 -16.00 23.26 -14.27
CA PRO A 593 -15.07 24.36 -13.98
C PRO A 593 -13.62 23.89 -13.78
N ALA A 594 -13.43 22.68 -13.25
CA ALA A 594 -12.09 22.10 -13.09
C ALA A 594 -11.35 21.87 -14.41
N LYS A 595 -12.03 21.75 -15.58
CA LYS A 595 -11.34 21.68 -16.89
C LYS A 595 -10.51 22.92 -17.14
N LYS A 596 -11.05 24.09 -16.79
CA LYS A 596 -10.33 25.36 -16.90
C LYS A 596 -9.11 25.38 -15.97
N GLN A 597 -9.25 24.91 -14.73
CA GLN A 597 -8.13 24.86 -13.77
C GLN A 597 -7.02 23.90 -14.22
N VAL A 598 -7.38 22.75 -14.79
CA VAL A 598 -6.43 21.82 -15.43
C VAL A 598 -5.70 22.50 -16.58
N TRP A 599 -6.42 23.24 -17.41
CA TRP A 599 -5.84 23.99 -18.52
C TRP A 599 -4.91 25.12 -18.06
N ASP A 600 -5.33 25.89 -17.05
CA ASP A 600 -4.53 26.95 -16.45
C ASP A 600 -3.22 26.38 -15.87
N PHE A 601 -3.28 25.21 -15.21
CA PHE A 601 -2.10 24.51 -14.72
C PHE A 601 -1.19 24.01 -15.85
N LEU A 602 -1.76 23.45 -16.93
CA LEU A 602 -1.01 23.08 -18.14
C LEU A 602 -0.30 24.29 -18.75
N ARG A 603 -0.94 25.47 -18.80
CA ARG A 603 -0.31 26.71 -19.26
C ARG A 603 0.85 27.16 -18.37
N ILE A 604 0.74 27.01 -17.04
CA ILE A 604 1.83 27.30 -16.10
C ILE A 604 3.04 26.39 -16.39
N LEU A 605 2.82 25.09 -16.57
CA LEU A 605 3.89 24.12 -16.90
C LEU A 605 4.53 24.42 -18.26
N LEU A 606 3.73 24.76 -19.28
CA LEU A 606 4.23 25.16 -20.59
C LEU A 606 5.07 26.44 -20.50
N MET A 607 4.60 27.47 -19.78
CA MET A 607 5.31 28.74 -19.64
C MET A 607 6.69 28.57 -19.01
N GLU A 608 6.80 27.79 -17.94
CA GLU A 608 8.09 27.55 -17.29
C GLU A 608 8.99 26.64 -18.13
N SER A 609 8.46 25.56 -18.73
CA SER A 609 9.26 24.65 -19.56
C SER A 609 9.85 25.35 -20.78
N LEU A 610 9.07 26.19 -21.46
CA LEU A 610 9.52 27.00 -22.60
C LEU A 610 10.51 28.10 -22.20
N SER A 611 10.57 28.47 -20.92
CA SER A 611 11.53 29.46 -20.40
C SER A 611 12.82 28.81 -19.91
N SER A 612 12.77 27.57 -19.43
CA SER A 612 13.87 26.93 -18.68
C SER A 612 14.53 25.73 -19.38
N ILE A 613 13.82 24.99 -20.23
CA ILE A 613 14.29 23.73 -20.84
C ILE A 613 14.56 23.91 -22.33
N PRO A 614 15.71 23.45 -22.88
CA PRO A 614 15.95 23.49 -24.33
C PRO A 614 15.07 22.52 -25.11
N ALA A 615 14.30 23.05 -26.07
CA ALA A 615 13.31 22.31 -26.85
C ALA A 615 13.89 21.41 -27.96
N HIS A 616 15.19 21.49 -28.24
CA HIS A 616 15.86 20.60 -29.21
C HIS A 616 16.17 19.19 -28.65
N LYS A 617 15.85 18.91 -27.38
CA LYS A 617 15.98 17.59 -26.78
C LYS A 617 14.70 16.79 -27.01
N GLN A 618 14.84 15.54 -27.48
CA GLN A 618 13.72 14.59 -27.51
C GLN A 618 13.09 14.49 -26.11
N GLY A 619 11.76 14.57 -26.04
CA GLY A 619 11.01 14.52 -24.79
C GLY A 619 10.80 15.87 -24.10
N HIS A 620 10.89 16.99 -24.82
CA HIS A 620 10.50 18.29 -24.27
C HIS A 620 9.00 18.32 -23.90
N PRO A 621 8.58 18.90 -22.75
CA PRO A 621 7.18 18.90 -22.30
C PRO A 621 6.17 19.40 -23.35
N PHE A 622 6.51 20.45 -24.09
CA PHE A 622 5.71 20.93 -25.22
C PHE A 622 5.48 19.86 -26.29
N GLU A 623 6.50 19.09 -26.66
CA GLU A 623 6.38 18.05 -27.69
C GLU A 623 5.56 16.86 -27.16
N LEU A 624 5.80 16.45 -25.93
CA LEU A 624 5.00 15.41 -25.26
C LEU A 624 3.52 15.79 -25.16
N LEU A 625 3.20 17.04 -24.81
CA LEU A 625 1.83 17.53 -24.79
C LEU A 625 1.22 17.63 -26.19
N LEU A 626 2.00 18.05 -27.19
CA LEU A 626 1.52 18.14 -28.57
C LEU A 626 1.21 16.76 -29.17
N GLU A 627 1.92 15.72 -28.74
CA GLU A 627 1.71 14.33 -29.15
C GLU A 627 0.74 13.56 -28.25
N ALA A 628 0.38 14.11 -27.08
CA ALA A 628 -0.55 13.50 -26.17
C ALA A 628 -1.93 13.30 -26.82
N SER A 629 -2.48 12.10 -26.67
CA SER A 629 -3.84 11.80 -27.10
C SER A 629 -4.51 10.79 -26.19
N ALA A 630 -5.82 10.97 -25.99
CA ALA A 630 -6.63 10.01 -25.26
C ALA A 630 -6.90 8.77 -26.12
N GLU A 631 -7.02 7.61 -25.46
CA GLU A 631 -7.49 6.37 -26.09
C GLU A 631 -8.87 6.61 -26.72
N ASN A 632 -9.03 6.22 -27.99
CA ASN A 632 -10.24 6.42 -28.80
C ASN A 632 -10.57 7.88 -29.19
N SER A 633 -9.66 8.84 -29.02
CA SER A 633 -9.89 10.22 -29.50
C SER A 633 -9.98 10.32 -31.03
N THR A 634 -10.99 11.05 -31.53
CA THR A 634 -11.15 11.28 -32.98
C THR A 634 -10.05 12.19 -33.52
N SER A 635 -9.81 12.14 -34.84
CA SER A 635 -8.85 13.06 -35.50
C SER A 635 -9.21 14.53 -35.29
N GLU A 636 -10.50 14.85 -35.18
CA GLU A 636 -11.00 16.19 -34.91
C GLU A 636 -10.76 16.65 -33.46
N GLN A 637 -10.94 15.76 -32.48
CA GLN A 637 -10.60 16.07 -31.07
C GLN A 637 -9.09 16.30 -30.90
N LYS A 638 -8.26 15.46 -31.54
CA LYS A 638 -6.79 15.66 -31.57
C LYS A 638 -6.43 16.99 -32.21
N ARG A 639 -7.08 17.35 -33.33
CA ARG A 639 -6.88 18.63 -34.02
C ARG A 639 -7.27 19.81 -33.13
N SER A 640 -8.40 19.75 -32.45
CA SER A 640 -8.86 20.81 -31.54
C SER A 640 -7.87 21.01 -30.39
N PHE A 641 -7.47 19.94 -29.72
CA PHE A 641 -6.53 19.99 -28.61
C PHE A 641 -5.15 20.53 -29.04
N GLN A 642 -4.58 20.00 -30.13
CA GLN A 642 -3.30 20.48 -30.65
C GLN A 642 -3.38 21.96 -31.04
N THR A 643 -4.49 22.40 -31.63
CA THR A 643 -4.70 23.82 -31.97
C THR A 643 -4.70 24.69 -30.71
N GLU A 644 -5.41 24.30 -29.65
CA GLU A 644 -5.42 25.06 -28.39
C GLU A 644 -4.05 25.10 -27.69
N VAL A 645 -3.29 24.00 -27.71
CA VAL A 645 -1.90 23.97 -27.19
C VAL A 645 -1.01 24.94 -27.97
N LEU A 646 -1.10 24.92 -29.31
CA LEU A 646 -0.32 25.80 -30.19
C LEU A 646 -0.67 27.28 -29.96
N LEU A 647 -1.96 27.62 -29.92
CA LEU A 647 -2.43 28.98 -29.63
C LEU A 647 -1.99 29.45 -28.24
N SER A 648 -2.15 28.60 -27.21
CA SER A 648 -1.70 28.92 -25.86
C SER A 648 -0.19 29.15 -25.79
N THR A 649 0.57 28.42 -26.59
CA THR A 649 2.03 28.59 -26.68
C THR A 649 2.40 29.90 -27.37
N MET A 650 1.66 30.31 -28.42
CA MET A 650 1.83 31.64 -29.04
C MET A 650 1.59 32.76 -28.02
N ASP A 651 0.50 32.69 -27.26
CA ASP A 651 0.20 33.65 -26.19
C ASP A 651 1.33 33.71 -25.14
N ILE A 652 1.85 32.56 -24.72
CA ILE A 652 2.95 32.47 -23.75
C ILE A 652 4.19 33.19 -24.28
N PHE A 653 4.58 33.00 -25.55
CA PHE A 653 5.71 33.71 -26.14
C PHE A 653 5.45 35.22 -26.25
N HIS A 654 4.22 35.67 -26.52
CA HIS A 654 3.88 37.10 -26.45
C HIS A 654 4.08 37.66 -25.03
N ILE A 655 3.63 36.94 -23.99
CA ILE A 655 3.80 37.34 -22.58
C ILE A 655 5.30 37.41 -22.21
N ILE A 656 6.07 36.39 -22.57
CA ILE A 656 7.53 36.33 -22.32
C ILE A 656 8.23 37.51 -23.02
N SER A 657 7.85 37.81 -24.26
CA SER A 657 8.44 38.89 -25.06
C SER A 657 8.12 40.28 -24.51
N GLN A 658 6.91 40.48 -23.98
CA GLN A 658 6.48 41.75 -23.38
C GLN A 658 7.04 41.96 -21.96
N GLY A 659 7.24 40.89 -21.19
CA GLY A 659 7.78 40.93 -19.82
C GLY A 659 9.26 41.32 -19.73
N GLY A 660 10.04 41.08 -20.78
CA GLY A 660 11.48 41.38 -20.83
C GLY A 660 11.83 42.88 -20.80
N GLY A 661 10.86 43.77 -21.00
CA GLY A 661 11.09 45.22 -21.09
C GLY A 661 10.86 46.05 -19.82
N LYS A 662 10.31 45.49 -18.72
CA LYS A 662 9.82 46.32 -17.59
C LYS A 662 10.11 45.85 -16.15
N THR A 663 10.97 44.86 -15.92
CA THR A 663 11.40 44.51 -14.55
C THR A 663 12.93 44.39 -14.44
N GLY A 664 13.60 45.55 -14.49
CA GLY A 664 14.84 45.70 -13.74
C GLY A 664 14.52 45.67 -12.24
N SER A 665 15.21 44.80 -11.49
CA SER A 665 15.19 44.65 -10.02
C SER A 665 14.08 43.78 -9.43
N SER A 666 14.35 42.48 -9.23
CA SER A 666 14.27 41.81 -7.91
C SER A 666 14.53 40.30 -7.97
N ARG A 667 15.80 39.89 -7.95
CA ARG A 667 16.23 38.68 -7.22
C ARG A 667 17.69 38.88 -6.77
N PRO A 668 18.06 38.49 -5.54
CA PRO A 668 19.30 38.94 -4.91
C PRO A 668 20.47 38.13 -5.47
N ARG A 669 21.40 38.83 -6.13
CA ARG A 669 22.66 38.28 -6.60
C ARG A 669 23.64 38.20 -5.43
N GLY A 670 23.86 37.00 -4.92
CA GLY A 670 25.01 36.68 -4.09
C GLY A 670 26.29 36.56 -4.93
N SER A 671 27.40 36.97 -4.31
CA SER A 671 28.81 36.94 -4.76
C SER A 671 29.20 37.80 -5.95
N SER A 672 29.88 38.90 -5.61
CA SER A 672 30.73 39.74 -6.44
C SER A 672 32.07 39.07 -6.74
N ASP A 673 32.39 38.93 -8.02
CA ASP A 673 33.75 39.04 -8.56
C ASP A 673 33.64 39.71 -9.94
N PRO A 674 34.21 40.91 -10.14
CA PRO A 674 34.35 41.50 -11.46
C PRO A 674 35.68 41.01 -12.04
N HIS A 675 35.67 40.41 -13.24
CA HIS A 675 36.73 40.36 -14.27
C HIS A 675 36.53 39.09 -15.13
N GLY A 676 35.85 39.24 -16.26
CA GLY A 676 35.69 38.21 -17.29
C GLY A 676 34.61 38.62 -18.28
N GLY A 677 34.99 38.90 -19.53
CA GLY A 677 34.04 39.17 -20.62
C GLY A 677 33.22 37.91 -20.90
N ALA A 678 32.05 37.82 -20.28
CA ALA A 678 31.09 36.77 -20.55
C ALA A 678 30.31 37.14 -21.81
N GLU A 679 30.44 36.34 -22.88
CA GLU A 679 29.46 36.29 -23.95
C GLU A 679 28.06 36.24 -23.34
N VAL A 680 27.18 37.14 -23.79
CA VAL A 680 25.79 37.16 -23.34
C VAL A 680 25.14 35.86 -23.78
N ALA A 681 24.97 34.94 -22.83
CA ALA A 681 24.34 33.64 -23.07
C ALA A 681 22.96 33.84 -23.71
N VAL A 682 22.66 33.04 -24.73
CA VAL A 682 21.38 33.09 -25.45
C VAL A 682 20.24 32.88 -24.47
N PRO A 683 19.26 33.80 -24.38
CA PRO A 683 18.07 33.55 -23.58
C PRO A 683 17.38 32.28 -24.10
N MET A 684 17.13 31.31 -23.22
CA MET A 684 16.58 30.00 -23.62
C MET A 684 15.24 30.11 -24.36
N SER A 685 14.43 31.13 -24.03
CA SER A 685 13.20 31.45 -24.75
C SER A 685 13.41 31.68 -26.25
N VAL A 686 14.55 32.23 -26.66
CA VAL A 686 14.88 32.52 -28.07
C VAL A 686 15.30 31.28 -28.86
N VAL A 687 15.87 30.27 -28.20
CA VAL A 687 16.11 28.97 -28.85
C VAL A 687 14.80 28.20 -29.01
N ASN A 688 13.95 28.24 -27.98
CA ASN A 688 12.69 27.53 -27.97
C ASN A 688 11.66 28.11 -28.94
N ILE A 689 11.70 29.42 -29.21
CA ILE A 689 10.78 30.02 -30.17
C ILE A 689 11.04 29.57 -31.60
N SER A 690 12.30 29.45 -32.01
CA SER A 690 12.68 28.89 -33.31
C SER A 690 12.16 27.45 -33.48
N TYR A 691 12.34 26.62 -32.45
CA TYR A 691 11.84 25.25 -32.44
C TYR A 691 10.31 25.18 -32.50
N PHE A 692 9.63 25.98 -31.67
CA PHE A 692 8.17 26.08 -31.65
C PHE A 692 7.62 26.49 -33.01
N THR A 693 8.18 27.53 -33.62
CA THR A 693 7.75 28.02 -34.93
C THR A 693 7.92 26.96 -36.03
N GLN A 694 9.00 26.16 -35.99
CA GLN A 694 9.15 25.03 -36.90
C GLN A 694 8.03 23.99 -36.71
N LYS A 695 7.74 23.59 -35.47
CA LYS A 695 6.68 22.63 -35.14
C LYS A 695 5.28 23.16 -35.47
N LEU A 696 5.03 24.44 -35.24
CA LEU A 696 3.79 25.12 -35.60
C LEU A 696 3.52 25.01 -37.10
N VAL A 697 4.53 25.27 -37.94
CA VAL A 697 4.41 25.12 -39.40
C VAL A 697 4.28 23.65 -39.81
N GLU A 698 4.98 22.70 -39.17
CA GLU A 698 4.78 21.26 -39.41
C GLU A 698 3.33 20.81 -39.12
N LYS A 699 2.72 21.32 -38.04
CA LYS A 699 1.31 21.04 -37.69
C LYS A 699 0.31 21.73 -38.61
N LEU A 700 0.65 22.90 -39.15
CA LEU A 700 -0.11 23.56 -40.20
C LEU A 700 -0.17 22.69 -41.47
N TYR A 701 0.98 22.20 -41.94
CA TYR A 701 1.09 21.37 -43.15
C TYR A 701 0.45 19.97 -43.00
N SER A 702 0.41 19.42 -41.79
CA SER A 702 -0.27 18.14 -41.52
C SER A 702 -1.78 18.27 -41.29
N GLY A 703 -2.34 19.48 -41.39
CA GLY A 703 -3.77 19.72 -41.22
C GLY A 703 -4.26 19.54 -39.77
N MET A 704 -3.37 19.69 -38.78
CA MET A 704 -3.68 19.56 -37.36
C MET A 704 -3.92 20.90 -36.65
N PHE A 705 -3.75 22.02 -37.36
CA PHE A 705 -4.08 23.37 -36.90
C PHE A 705 -5.41 23.83 -37.51
N ALA A 706 -6.42 24.10 -36.67
CA ALA A 706 -7.78 24.45 -37.10
C ALA A 706 -8.09 25.96 -37.10
N ALA A 707 -7.25 26.79 -36.48
CA ALA A 707 -7.45 28.23 -36.42
C ALA A 707 -6.99 28.96 -37.70
N ASP A 708 -7.28 30.25 -37.81
CA ASP A 708 -6.91 31.05 -38.98
C ASP A 708 -5.37 31.09 -39.17
N PRO A 709 -4.82 30.59 -40.30
CA PRO A 709 -3.39 30.64 -40.57
C PRO A 709 -2.77 32.04 -40.51
N LYS A 710 -3.59 33.11 -40.66
CA LYS A 710 -3.16 34.50 -40.45
C LYS A 710 -2.48 34.69 -39.09
N GLN A 711 -2.97 34.03 -38.03
CA GLN A 711 -2.41 34.17 -36.68
C GLN A 711 -0.95 33.68 -36.62
N ILE A 712 -0.61 32.63 -37.39
CA ILE A 712 0.76 32.12 -37.50
C ILE A 712 1.65 33.14 -38.20
N LEU A 713 1.17 33.74 -39.30
CA LEU A 713 1.95 34.72 -40.06
C LEU A 713 2.30 35.95 -39.22
N LEU A 714 1.30 36.51 -38.52
CA LEU A 714 1.51 37.66 -37.63
C LEU A 714 2.44 37.31 -36.48
N PHE A 715 2.23 36.16 -35.82
CA PHE A 715 3.10 35.72 -34.74
C PHE A 715 4.55 35.58 -35.19
N VAL A 716 4.83 34.87 -36.29
CA VAL A 716 6.22 34.68 -36.73
C VAL A 716 6.86 36.02 -37.13
N ALA A 717 6.11 36.92 -37.76
CA ALA A 717 6.58 38.26 -38.11
C ALA A 717 6.94 39.10 -36.87
N GLU A 718 6.06 39.12 -35.86
CA GLU A 718 6.32 39.80 -34.57
C GLU A 718 7.55 39.23 -33.86
N GLN A 719 7.70 37.91 -33.84
CA GLN A 719 8.83 37.26 -33.18
C GLN A 719 10.15 37.49 -33.91
N ILE A 720 10.13 37.61 -35.24
CA ILE A 720 11.30 38.05 -36.02
C ILE A 720 11.73 39.45 -35.57
N MET A 721 10.79 40.40 -35.40
CA MET A 721 11.13 41.73 -34.91
C MET A 721 11.73 41.69 -33.49
N VAL A 722 11.09 40.95 -32.57
CA VAL A 722 11.59 40.79 -31.19
C VAL A 722 13.02 40.22 -31.17
N VAL A 723 13.31 39.23 -32.01
CA VAL A 723 14.65 38.64 -32.12
C VAL A 723 15.64 39.60 -32.79
N MET A 724 15.19 40.41 -33.75
CA MET A 724 16.00 41.44 -34.41
C MET A 724 16.38 42.60 -33.48
N GLU A 725 15.52 42.96 -32.52
CA GLU A 725 15.80 44.01 -31.53
C GLU A 725 16.78 43.56 -30.44
N ASN A 726 16.85 42.26 -30.15
CA ASN A 726 17.71 41.70 -29.11
C ASN A 726 19.13 41.36 -29.62
N THR A 727 20.13 41.41 -28.73
CA THR A 727 21.55 41.15 -29.08
C THR A 727 22.09 39.96 -28.28
N PHE A 728 22.41 38.85 -28.96
CA PHE A 728 22.92 37.61 -28.36
C PHE A 728 23.69 36.77 -29.42
N SER A 729 24.49 35.80 -28.97
CA SER A 729 25.24 34.88 -29.85
C SER A 729 24.30 33.90 -30.59
N GLN A 730 24.59 33.51 -31.84
CA GLN A 730 23.68 32.68 -32.70
C GLN A 730 22.39 33.34 -33.22
N LYS A 731 22.27 34.67 -33.15
CA LYS A 731 21.12 35.40 -33.72
C LYS A 731 20.80 35.07 -35.18
N GLU A 732 21.82 34.90 -36.02
CA GLU A 732 21.65 34.61 -37.45
C GLU A 732 20.97 33.26 -37.73
N THR A 733 21.27 32.22 -36.94
CA THR A 733 20.69 30.89 -37.14
C THR A 733 19.22 30.88 -36.74
N VAL A 734 18.85 31.53 -35.63
CA VAL A 734 17.46 31.70 -35.17
C VAL A 734 16.64 32.52 -36.17
N ILE A 735 17.20 33.62 -36.69
CA ILE A 735 16.52 34.44 -37.69
C ILE A 735 16.31 33.65 -38.98
N SER A 736 17.30 32.86 -39.41
CA SER A 736 17.20 32.02 -40.60
C SER A 736 16.09 30.96 -40.48
N THR A 737 15.96 30.31 -39.32
CA THR A 737 14.90 29.31 -39.08
C THR A 737 13.51 29.94 -39.01
N LEU A 738 13.38 31.13 -38.40
CA LEU A 738 12.13 31.88 -38.36
C LEU A 738 11.70 32.32 -39.77
N TYR A 739 12.60 32.88 -40.57
CA TYR A 739 12.29 33.24 -41.97
C TYR A 739 11.96 32.02 -42.83
N SER A 740 12.69 30.91 -42.68
CA SER A 740 12.36 29.65 -43.36
C SER A 740 10.94 29.18 -43.03
N SER A 741 10.55 29.27 -41.77
CA SER A 741 9.21 28.90 -41.32
C SER A 741 8.12 29.87 -41.79
N LEU A 742 8.38 31.19 -41.75
CA LEU A 742 7.49 32.22 -42.29
C LEU A 742 7.24 31.99 -43.79
N ASN A 743 8.31 31.77 -44.55
CA ASN A 743 8.26 31.52 -45.99
C ASN A 743 7.40 30.30 -46.32
N ARG A 744 7.58 29.20 -45.57
CA ARG A 744 6.75 27.99 -45.73
C ARG A 744 5.28 28.26 -45.37
N ALA A 745 5.00 28.96 -44.27
CA ALA A 745 3.63 29.32 -43.90
C ALA A 745 2.93 30.18 -44.97
N ILE A 746 3.63 31.18 -45.54
CA ILE A 746 3.11 32.01 -46.62
C ILE A 746 2.75 31.16 -47.85
N LEU A 747 3.67 30.29 -48.28
CA LEU A 747 3.44 29.42 -49.43
C LEU A 747 2.25 28.48 -49.18
N TYR A 748 2.14 27.92 -47.98
CA TYR A 748 0.99 27.10 -47.59
C TYR A 748 -0.32 27.86 -47.77
N CYS A 749 -0.45 29.07 -47.20
CA CYS A 749 -1.68 29.85 -47.28
C CYS A 749 -2.08 30.21 -48.71
N LEU A 750 -1.11 30.58 -49.57
CA LEU A 750 -1.37 30.94 -50.97
C LEU A 750 -1.71 29.74 -51.86
N SER A 751 -1.35 28.53 -51.42
CA SER A 751 -1.51 27.28 -52.16
C SER A 751 -2.86 26.57 -51.96
N ARG A 752 -3.70 27.06 -51.03
CA ARG A 752 -4.98 26.42 -50.64
C ARG A 752 -6.06 26.48 -51.75
N PRO A 753 -7.02 25.53 -51.73
CA PRO A 753 -8.24 25.61 -52.56
C PRO A 753 -9.04 26.89 -52.33
N LYS A 754 -9.77 27.33 -53.36
CA LYS A 754 -10.46 28.63 -53.44
C LYS A 754 -11.94 28.49 -53.87
N GLN A 755 -12.53 27.32 -53.62
CA GLN A 755 -13.85 26.95 -54.13
C GLN A 755 -14.98 27.50 -53.26
N SER A 756 -14.75 27.67 -51.96
CA SER A 756 -15.76 28.16 -51.03
C SER A 756 -15.56 29.64 -50.66
N LEU A 757 -16.65 30.34 -50.32
CA LEU A 757 -16.60 31.71 -49.81
C LEU A 757 -15.64 31.90 -48.61
N PRO A 758 -15.61 31.03 -47.58
CA PRO A 758 -14.64 31.15 -46.49
C PRO A 758 -13.19 30.96 -46.93
N GLU A 759 -12.91 30.10 -47.92
CA GLU A 759 -11.58 29.95 -48.51
C GLU A 759 -11.11 31.23 -49.22
N GLN A 760 -12.00 31.87 -49.98
CA GLN A 760 -11.71 33.14 -50.66
C GLN A 760 -11.46 34.29 -49.67
N LEU A 761 -12.22 34.35 -48.57
CA LEU A 761 -12.01 35.31 -47.48
C LEU A 761 -10.68 35.06 -46.76
N SER A 762 -10.31 33.80 -46.50
CA SER A 762 -9.03 33.45 -45.89
C SER A 762 -7.83 33.84 -46.77
N LEU A 763 -7.95 33.65 -48.09
CA LEU A 763 -6.95 34.10 -49.06
C LEU A 763 -6.82 35.63 -49.07
N LEU A 764 -7.94 36.35 -49.08
CA LEU A 764 -7.94 37.82 -49.02
C LEU A 764 -7.25 38.33 -47.75
N ASN A 765 -7.57 37.72 -46.59
CA ASN A 765 -6.94 38.04 -45.32
C ASN A 765 -5.43 37.75 -45.33
N THR A 766 -5.01 36.67 -45.99
CA THR A 766 -3.59 36.34 -46.17
C THR A 766 -2.88 37.39 -47.01
N LEU A 767 -3.46 37.82 -48.14
CA LEU A 767 -2.90 38.86 -49.01
C LEU A 767 -2.81 40.21 -48.29
N HIS A 768 -3.83 40.58 -47.51
CA HIS A 768 -3.79 41.77 -46.67
C HIS A 768 -2.66 41.71 -45.65
N THR A 769 -2.48 40.55 -45.00
CA THR A 769 -1.41 40.34 -44.01
C THR A 769 -0.02 40.45 -44.66
N LEU A 770 0.15 39.91 -45.87
CA LEU A 770 1.39 40.05 -46.64
C LEU A 770 1.68 41.52 -46.98
N GLN A 771 0.66 42.29 -47.28
CA GLN A 771 0.78 43.73 -47.54
C GLN A 771 1.12 44.50 -46.26
N GLU A 772 0.50 44.17 -45.13
CA GLU A 772 0.78 44.80 -43.82
C GLU A 772 2.20 44.51 -43.33
N GLN A 773 2.71 43.30 -43.55
CA GLN A 773 4.01 42.84 -43.06
C GLN A 773 5.12 42.87 -44.12
N TRP A 774 4.95 43.67 -45.19
CA TRP A 774 5.84 43.66 -46.36
C TRP A 774 7.31 43.96 -46.01
N ASP A 775 7.53 44.89 -45.06
CA ASP A 775 8.85 45.32 -44.59
C ASP A 775 9.64 44.16 -43.95
N ILE A 776 8.95 43.22 -43.31
CA ILE A 776 9.56 42.06 -42.66
C ILE A 776 9.78 40.94 -43.67
N ILE A 777 8.77 40.67 -44.52
CA ILE A 777 8.79 39.55 -45.47
C ILE A 777 9.88 39.74 -46.53
N PHE A 778 10.04 40.96 -47.05
CA PHE A 778 11.04 41.29 -48.08
C PHE A 778 12.28 41.97 -47.51
N ALA A 779 12.51 41.86 -46.19
CA ALA A 779 13.72 42.34 -45.55
C ALA A 779 14.97 41.69 -46.15
N THR A 780 16.11 42.39 -46.08
CA THR A 780 17.41 41.90 -46.59
C THR A 780 17.86 40.58 -45.95
N TYR A 781 17.40 40.30 -44.72
CA TYR A 781 17.66 39.05 -44.01
C TYR A 781 16.88 37.84 -44.56
N ASN A 782 15.82 38.04 -45.36
CA ASN A 782 15.06 36.99 -46.01
C ASN A 782 15.51 36.76 -47.48
N SER A 783 16.76 36.31 -47.67
CA SER A 783 17.40 36.22 -48.99
C SER A 783 17.16 34.89 -49.75
N ASN A 784 16.14 34.10 -49.37
CA ASN A 784 15.91 32.79 -49.98
C ASN A 784 15.30 32.91 -51.39
N ILE A 785 16.13 32.77 -52.42
CA ILE A 785 15.75 32.85 -53.83
C ILE A 785 14.64 31.84 -54.20
N SER A 786 14.67 30.64 -53.61
CA SER A 786 13.66 29.61 -53.89
C SER A 786 12.28 30.04 -53.40
N PHE A 787 12.22 30.69 -52.24
CA PHE A 787 10.97 31.26 -51.73
C PHE A 787 10.45 32.36 -52.67
N THR A 788 11.30 33.29 -53.10
CA THR A 788 10.89 34.37 -54.01
C THR A 788 10.30 33.82 -55.32
N ILE A 789 10.94 32.80 -55.91
CA ILE A 789 10.44 32.15 -57.13
C ILE A 789 9.08 31.49 -56.88
N CYS A 790 8.95 30.72 -55.79
CA CYS A 790 7.69 30.06 -55.42
C CYS A 790 6.57 31.06 -55.12
N LEU A 791 6.88 32.18 -54.44
CA LEU A 791 5.93 33.24 -54.14
C LEU A 791 5.42 33.90 -55.41
N MET A 792 6.33 34.26 -56.32
CA MET A 792 5.97 34.82 -57.63
C MET A 792 5.10 33.86 -58.42
N HIS A 793 5.44 32.57 -58.42
CA HIS A 793 4.60 31.54 -59.03
C HIS A 793 3.20 31.50 -58.42
N CYS A 794 3.07 31.46 -57.08
CA CYS A 794 1.78 31.48 -56.40
C CYS A 794 0.94 32.71 -56.79
N LEU A 795 1.55 33.90 -56.83
CA LEU A 795 0.88 35.15 -57.19
C LEU A 795 0.44 35.17 -58.67
N CYS A 796 1.25 34.64 -59.59
CA CYS A 796 0.87 34.49 -61.01
C CYS A 796 -0.27 33.48 -61.21
N GLN A 797 -0.27 32.37 -60.46
CA GLN A 797 -1.39 31.41 -60.50
C GLN A 797 -2.67 32.03 -59.93
N LEU A 798 -2.55 32.84 -58.87
CA LEU A 798 -3.65 33.60 -58.28
C LEU A 798 -4.23 34.63 -59.25
N SER A 799 -3.39 35.38 -59.97
CA SER A 799 -3.84 36.41 -60.92
C SER A 799 -4.43 35.83 -62.21
N SER A 800 -3.97 34.66 -62.64
CA SER A 800 -4.49 33.96 -63.83
C SER A 800 -5.77 33.16 -63.58
N GLY A 801 -6.18 32.95 -62.33
CA GLY A 801 -7.36 32.14 -61.98
C GLY A 801 -7.17 30.63 -62.18
N SER A 802 -5.95 30.17 -62.37
CA SER A 802 -5.61 28.76 -62.62
C SER A 802 -5.61 27.95 -61.30
N TYR A 803 -6.03 26.67 -61.36
CA TYR A 803 -6.10 25.73 -60.22
C TYR A 803 -6.99 26.19 -59.04
N PRO A 804 -8.33 26.28 -59.21
CA PRO A 804 -9.25 26.64 -58.13
C PRO A 804 -9.32 25.59 -57.00
N GLU A 805 -8.88 24.36 -57.26
CA GLU A 805 -8.72 23.27 -56.29
C GLU A 805 -7.50 23.44 -55.37
N GLY A 806 -6.71 24.49 -55.56
CA GLY A 806 -5.41 24.66 -54.90
C GLY A 806 -4.31 23.89 -55.60
N PHE A 807 -3.06 24.06 -55.17
CA PHE A 807 -1.91 23.37 -55.73
C PHE A 807 -0.95 22.98 -54.60
N GLY A 808 -0.74 21.70 -54.31
CA GLY A 808 0.12 21.25 -53.20
C GLY A 808 -0.50 20.12 -52.38
N VAL A 809 -0.12 20.03 -51.09
CA VAL A 809 -0.32 18.87 -50.20
C VAL A 809 -1.80 18.49 -49.98
N ASP A 810 -2.74 19.43 -50.15
CA ASP A 810 -4.19 19.21 -49.95
C ASP A 810 -5.03 19.47 -51.23
N ALA A 811 -4.41 19.48 -52.42
CA ALA A 811 -5.16 19.59 -53.67
C ALA A 811 -6.06 18.34 -53.84
N LYS A 812 -7.38 18.51 -53.69
CA LYS A 812 -8.32 17.43 -53.99
C LYS A 812 -8.17 17.08 -55.47
N PRO A 813 -7.95 15.81 -55.85
CA PRO A 813 -7.95 15.44 -57.26
C PRO A 813 -9.33 15.75 -57.83
N GLN A 814 -9.36 16.28 -59.06
CA GLN A 814 -10.59 16.42 -59.85
C GLN A 814 -11.40 15.12 -59.75
N LEU A 815 -12.53 15.15 -59.02
CA LEU A 815 -13.56 14.16 -59.26
C LEU A 815 -14.06 14.48 -60.66
N ALA A 816 -13.73 13.62 -61.62
CA ALA A 816 -14.21 13.70 -63.00
C ALA A 816 -15.75 13.64 -63.02
N SER A 817 -16.41 14.78 -62.84
CA SER A 817 -17.84 14.91 -63.06
C SER A 817 -18.07 15.33 -64.52
N TYR A 818 -18.46 14.32 -65.31
CA TYR A 818 -19.29 14.44 -66.50
C TYR A 818 -18.86 15.45 -67.58
N ARG A 819 -18.04 14.99 -68.53
CA ARG A 819 -18.15 15.40 -69.94
C ARG A 819 -18.49 14.21 -70.84
N GLN A 820 -19.78 13.91 -70.88
CA GLN A 820 -20.51 13.26 -71.98
C GLN A 820 -21.95 13.70 -71.71
N ILE A 821 -22.60 14.57 -72.47
CA ILE A 821 -22.87 14.55 -73.91
C ILE A 821 -23.36 15.96 -74.24
N PHE A 822 -22.77 16.61 -75.25
CA PHE A 822 -23.44 17.49 -76.23
C PHE A 822 -22.33 18.07 -77.12
N LEU A 823 -21.86 17.24 -78.06
CA LEU A 823 -21.34 17.75 -79.33
C LEU A 823 -22.46 17.50 -80.35
N ALA A 824 -22.93 18.58 -80.97
CA ALA A 824 -23.58 18.56 -82.27
C ALA A 824 -22.62 19.23 -83.28
N PRO A 825 -22.67 18.83 -84.56
CA PRO A 825 -21.47 18.57 -85.36
C PRO A 825 -21.11 19.73 -86.30
N SER A 826 -19.84 19.82 -86.71
CA SER A 826 -19.46 20.49 -87.97
C SER A 826 -19.22 19.46 -89.07
N GLU A 827 -19.62 19.82 -90.27
CA GLU A 827 -19.69 19.03 -91.49
C GLU A 827 -18.34 18.53 -92.05
N GLU A 828 -18.47 17.66 -93.07
CA GLU A 828 -17.49 17.16 -94.05
C GLU A 828 -16.60 15.99 -93.57
N GLU A 829 -16.59 14.78 -94.15
CA GLU A 829 -16.79 14.35 -95.54
C GLU A 829 -17.20 12.86 -95.65
N LYS A 830 -18.18 12.59 -96.53
CA LYS A 830 -18.40 11.42 -97.42
C LYS A 830 -17.72 10.06 -97.12
N GLY A 831 -18.58 9.05 -96.98
CA GLY A 831 -18.74 8.05 -98.06
C GLY A 831 -18.56 6.56 -97.72
N ARG A 832 -19.65 5.80 -97.96
CA ARG A 832 -19.75 4.33 -98.20
C ARG A 832 -19.36 3.42 -97.02
N GLY A 833 -20.07 2.35 -96.69
CA GLY A 833 -21.21 1.67 -97.27
C GLY A 833 -21.37 0.33 -96.53
N ASP A 834 -22.61 -0.05 -96.28
CA ASP A 834 -23.16 -1.41 -96.09
C ASP A 834 -22.31 -2.49 -95.42
N SER A 835 -22.80 -3.01 -94.28
CA SER A 835 -23.51 -4.31 -94.21
C SER A 835 -23.34 -5.00 -92.84
N HIS A 836 -24.47 -5.15 -92.14
CA HIS A 836 -24.76 -6.21 -91.15
C HIS A 836 -24.72 -7.62 -91.81
N PRO A 837 -24.97 -8.75 -91.11
CA PRO A 837 -25.25 -9.02 -89.68
C PRO A 837 -24.26 -10.09 -89.11
N ALA A 838 -24.28 -10.53 -87.84
CA ALA A 838 -25.39 -10.89 -86.96
C ALA A 838 -25.05 -10.67 -85.47
#